data_AF-A0A9R1MCX0-F1
#
_entry.id   AF-A0A9R1MCX0-F1
#
_cell.length_a   1.000
_cell.length_b   1.000
_cell.length_c   1.000
_cell.angle_alpha   90.00
_cell.angle_beta   90.00
_cell.angle_gamma   90.00
#
_symmetry.space_group_name_H-M   'P 1'
#
loop_
_entity.id
_entity.type
_entity.pdbx_description
1 polymer ?
#
loop_
_entity_poly.entity_id
_entity_poly.type
_entity_poly.pdbx_seq_one_letter_code
_entity_poly.pdbx_strand_id
1 'polypeptide(L)'
;MDHEVLERILDGRENPTNLSLSLLKDITENFSEDREIGHGGFATVYKGVLPNGNVAVKRIKNSHSIKETLFYHEVDSLLNIEHENIIRFLGFCASTDQTAIKIEGLKQHIYAEVRERLLCFEYVSNGSLRKYITDELRGLKWNTRYEIIRGICEGLYHLHHEKKIYHMDMKPENILLDNDMVPKITDFGLSRLDEKSQTMSEVRLGSLGYCAPEYLFQGKMSFKSDIFSLGVIIIELVTGQKVIPKNKNNVFRRWRHRWRKTGKETQLVYQQVSKCMEIGLLCQEIDPSERPFIWDIIDDIRQVECVNGSIRNVSEYKFGQISPYSEDDDMLGIDPLELHFPFQLNKQMACTIQITNETGSYIAFNVEDMNPLSYCAQPQKDIIPPRSKCNVEITMQPQAKAPRDHTNEFTVWSTKVNDGLAIEDMATIKFIKEAANVVDDVNLDVVFDVSEPQEARSKKQVTIQPLLEIRGDDAVGPIFCMDVHQTKPLIITGHQFGDVQIWNSDTQKVVASIKVSEEVVSKIKFVARKQWLVAVSHDCFVHVYKYEKELEKVTSFKAQDRDVSSCSLDVHPTQPYVLTECGTEIKLWDWERGWSCIQTFEEHSNLINELKFNPEDTNSFASASWDRTVKVWSLDSPKSKYTLCGHSDSVHCQDFFKRDGQQYLISGSRDKTAKIWDLQKKECVHTLEHECDVYSVFAHPSLPVLITATSNGAVRVWSSTDFTLKTKLGVMLGVGIRGFTCLTGSERVAVAQFYTVSVMKIGDQEGQGGSEGSSNENSIAAIEMTASKSTQSMLARQL
;
A
#
# COMPACT_ATOMS: atom_id res chain seq x y z
N MET A 1 -23.13 5.63 30.29
CA MET A 1 -23.73 4.31 30.53
C MET A 1 -23.80 3.49 29.23
N ASP A 2 -24.58 3.86 28.22
CA ASP A 2 -24.71 3.04 26.99
C ASP A 2 -23.42 2.90 26.16
N HIS A 3 -22.60 3.96 26.07
CA HIS A 3 -21.28 3.91 25.41
C HIS A 3 -20.35 2.90 26.07
N GLU A 4 -20.26 2.95 27.41
CA GLU A 4 -19.39 2.06 28.18
C GLU A 4 -19.80 0.58 28.03
N VAL A 5 -21.08 0.28 27.79
CA VAL A 5 -21.54 -1.09 27.51
C VAL A 5 -20.94 -1.58 26.20
N LEU A 6 -21.09 -0.81 25.11
CA LEU A 6 -20.56 -1.21 23.81
C LEU A 6 -19.02 -1.23 23.80
N GLU A 7 -18.36 -0.32 24.52
CA GLU A 7 -16.90 -0.37 24.73
C GLU A 7 -16.47 -1.65 25.43
N ARG A 8 -17.16 -2.06 26.51
CA ARG A 8 -16.85 -3.31 27.22
C ARG A 8 -17.11 -4.55 26.36
N ILE A 9 -18.16 -4.54 25.53
CA ILE A 9 -18.41 -5.61 24.56
C ILE A 9 -17.30 -5.63 23.50
N LEU A 10 -16.89 -4.47 22.99
CA LEU A 10 -15.80 -4.36 22.02
C LEU A 10 -14.46 -4.85 22.61
N ASP A 11 -14.19 -4.63 23.89
CA ASP A 11 -13.01 -5.17 24.56
C ASP A 11 -13.12 -6.67 24.91
N GLY A 12 -14.24 -7.33 24.61
CA GLY A 12 -14.50 -8.73 24.95
C GLY A 12 -14.80 -8.97 26.44
N ARG A 13 -15.14 -7.92 27.19
CA ARG A 13 -15.47 -8.00 28.63
C ARG A 13 -16.95 -8.29 28.90
N GLU A 14 -17.81 -8.12 27.90
CA GLU A 14 -19.25 -8.41 27.97
C GLU A 14 -19.73 -9.09 26.67
N ASN A 15 -20.83 -9.86 26.78
CA ASN A 15 -21.44 -10.55 25.65
C ASN A 15 -22.30 -9.59 24.81
N PRO A 16 -22.55 -9.91 23.52
CA PRO A 16 -23.43 -9.13 22.66
C PRO A 16 -24.83 -8.95 23.27
N THR A 17 -25.38 -7.75 23.15
CA THR A 17 -26.67 -7.40 23.76
C THR A 17 -27.51 -6.46 22.90
N ASN A 18 -28.68 -6.07 23.39
CA ASN A 18 -29.52 -5.06 22.74
C ASN A 18 -28.92 -3.65 22.98
N LEU A 19 -28.69 -2.93 21.89
CA LEU A 19 -28.10 -1.60 21.86
C LEU A 19 -29.18 -0.55 21.58
N SER A 20 -29.11 0.60 22.24
CA SER A 20 -30.08 1.67 22.02
C SER A 20 -29.90 2.33 20.65
N LEU A 21 -31.01 2.70 20.00
CA LEU A 21 -30.98 3.44 18.72
C LEU A 21 -30.25 4.78 18.87
N SER A 22 -30.39 5.43 20.02
CA SER A 22 -29.67 6.67 20.35
C SER A 22 -28.15 6.47 20.33
N LEU A 23 -27.65 5.39 20.93
CA LEU A 23 -26.22 5.07 20.92
C LEU A 23 -25.72 4.87 19.49
N LEU A 24 -26.41 4.04 18.70
CA LEU A 24 -25.99 3.75 17.33
C LEU A 24 -26.05 4.97 16.41
N LYS A 25 -27.02 5.87 16.64
CA LYS A 25 -27.06 7.18 15.97
C LYS A 25 -25.87 8.04 16.36
N ASP A 26 -25.55 8.13 17.64
CA ASP A 26 -24.47 8.99 18.13
C ASP A 26 -23.12 8.60 17.53
N ILE A 27 -22.74 7.32 17.65
CA ILE A 27 -21.43 6.83 17.17
C ILE A 27 -21.29 6.87 15.64
N THR A 28 -22.41 6.95 14.90
CA THR A 28 -22.44 7.04 13.43
C THR A 28 -22.75 8.44 12.92
N GLU A 29 -22.76 9.46 13.80
CA GLU A 29 -23.11 10.84 13.46
C GLU A 29 -24.47 10.94 12.73
N ASN A 30 -25.47 10.27 13.31
CA ASN A 30 -26.82 10.11 12.80
C ASN A 30 -26.87 9.46 11.40
N PHE A 31 -26.09 8.39 11.22
CA PHE A 31 -25.95 7.67 9.94
C PHE A 31 -25.51 8.60 8.80
N SER A 32 -24.49 9.42 9.07
CA SER A 32 -23.90 10.34 8.09
C SER A 32 -23.35 9.57 6.88
N GLU A 33 -23.48 10.13 5.69
CA GLU A 33 -22.86 9.61 4.46
C GLU A 33 -21.32 9.53 4.60
N ASP A 34 -20.71 10.40 5.39
CA ASP A 34 -19.26 10.37 5.67
C ASP A 34 -18.83 9.14 6.50
N ARG A 35 -19.80 8.50 7.17
CA ARG A 35 -19.60 7.27 7.94
C ARG A 35 -19.96 6.03 7.12
N GLU A 36 -20.50 6.14 5.91
CA GLU A 36 -20.87 4.98 5.10
C GLU A 36 -19.62 4.20 4.63
N ILE A 37 -19.58 2.90 4.93
CA ILE A 37 -18.49 1.99 4.54
C ILE A 37 -18.94 0.87 3.60
N GLY A 38 -20.25 0.69 3.42
CA GLY A 38 -20.79 -0.29 2.49
C GLY A 38 -22.27 -0.06 2.20
N HIS A 39 -22.66 -0.29 0.95
CA HIS A 39 -24.04 -0.13 0.48
C HIS A 39 -24.50 -1.37 -0.26
N GLY A 40 -25.69 -1.87 0.06
CA GLY A 40 -26.32 -2.99 -0.63
C GLY A 40 -27.80 -2.76 -0.93
N GLY A 41 -28.40 -3.68 -1.68
CA GLY A 41 -29.84 -3.63 -1.98
C GLY A 41 -30.73 -3.68 -0.73
N PHE A 42 -30.23 -4.28 0.36
CA PHE A 42 -31.02 -4.58 1.56
C PHE A 42 -30.54 -3.83 2.82
N ALA A 43 -29.33 -3.30 2.84
CA ALA A 43 -28.76 -2.63 4.00
C ALA A 43 -27.70 -1.60 3.61
N THR A 44 -27.41 -0.68 4.52
CA THR A 44 -26.27 0.24 4.46
C THR A 44 -25.45 0.07 5.74
N VAL A 45 -24.13 0.02 5.61
CA VAL A 45 -23.20 -0.19 6.71
C VAL A 45 -22.45 1.10 6.98
N TYR A 46 -22.44 1.52 8.24
CA TYR A 46 -21.80 2.74 8.72
C TYR A 46 -20.67 2.41 9.69
N LYS A 47 -19.60 3.19 9.68
CA LYS A 47 -18.54 3.16 10.68
C LYS A 47 -19.00 3.91 11.92
N GLY A 48 -19.11 3.19 13.03
CA GLY A 48 -19.27 3.77 14.35
C GLY A 48 -17.90 4.06 14.97
N VAL A 49 -17.74 5.23 15.59
CA VAL A 49 -16.51 5.59 16.31
C VAL A 49 -16.76 5.59 17.81
N LEU A 50 -15.95 4.83 18.52
CA LEU A 50 -15.90 4.79 19.98
C LEU A 50 -14.52 5.24 20.45
N PRO A 51 -14.38 5.70 21.71
CA PRO A 51 -13.09 6.03 22.31
C PRO A 51 -12.04 4.91 22.25
N ASN A 52 -12.47 3.65 22.38
CA ASN A 52 -11.59 2.48 22.40
C ASN A 52 -11.47 1.75 21.04
N GLY A 53 -12.13 2.22 19.98
CA GLY A 53 -12.05 1.59 18.67
C GLY A 53 -13.17 1.96 17.71
N ASN A 54 -13.22 1.26 16.57
CA ASN A 54 -14.27 1.44 15.58
C ASN A 54 -15.16 0.19 15.52
N VAL A 55 -16.43 0.40 15.17
CA VAL A 55 -17.42 -0.65 14.94
C VAL A 55 -18.07 -0.49 13.57
N ALA A 56 -18.66 -1.55 13.05
CA ALA A 56 -19.48 -1.52 11.84
C ALA A 56 -20.96 -1.67 12.21
N VAL A 57 -21.77 -0.69 11.85
CA VAL A 57 -23.21 -0.64 12.12
C VAL A 57 -23.98 -0.84 10.81
N LYS A 58 -24.51 -2.04 10.62
CA LYS A 58 -25.34 -2.42 9.47
C LYS A 58 -26.80 -2.06 9.76
N ARG A 59 -27.33 -1.08 9.03
CA ARG A 59 -28.73 -0.64 9.09
C ARG A 59 -29.51 -1.26 7.94
N ILE A 60 -30.54 -2.04 8.26
CA ILE A 60 -31.40 -2.69 7.26
C ILE A 60 -32.36 -1.66 6.68
N LYS A 61 -32.48 -1.61 5.35
CA LYS A 61 -33.34 -0.65 4.66
C LYS A 61 -34.81 -0.94 4.95
N ASN A 62 -35.55 0.09 5.33
CA ASN A 62 -36.98 0.03 5.57
C ASN A 62 -37.77 0.23 4.27
N SER A 63 -37.73 -0.75 3.37
CA SER A 63 -38.81 -0.94 2.39
C SER A 63 -39.97 -1.61 3.14
N HIS A 64 -41.23 -1.36 2.76
CA HIS A 64 -42.44 -1.71 3.52
C HIS A 64 -42.68 -3.22 3.82
N SER A 65 -41.65 -4.06 3.72
CA SER A 65 -41.63 -5.49 4.01
C SER A 65 -40.29 -5.92 4.64
N ILE A 66 -39.85 -5.30 5.75
CA ILE A 66 -38.79 -5.92 6.57
C ILE A 66 -39.35 -7.26 7.07
N LYS A 67 -38.79 -8.38 6.61
CA LYS A 67 -39.13 -9.71 7.14
C LYS A 67 -38.46 -9.83 8.51
N GLU A 68 -39.19 -9.50 9.58
CA GLU A 68 -38.67 -9.55 10.96
C GLU A 68 -38.05 -10.89 11.33
N THR A 69 -38.58 -11.99 10.77
CA THR A 69 -38.00 -13.33 10.89
C THR A 69 -36.57 -13.42 10.38
N LEU A 70 -36.21 -12.78 9.25
CA LEU A 70 -34.84 -12.80 8.73
C LEU A 70 -33.88 -12.02 9.64
N PHE A 71 -34.33 -10.89 10.18
CA PHE A 71 -33.52 -10.11 11.11
C PHE A 71 -33.20 -10.90 12.38
N TYR A 72 -34.23 -11.48 13.02
CA TYR A 72 -34.01 -12.26 14.22
C TYR A 72 -33.24 -13.56 13.94
N HIS A 73 -33.41 -14.20 12.78
CA HIS A 73 -32.56 -15.34 12.40
C HIS A 73 -31.07 -14.95 12.28
N GLU A 74 -30.76 -13.79 11.70
CA GLU A 74 -29.38 -13.29 11.61
C GLU A 74 -28.82 -13.02 13.01
N VAL A 75 -29.60 -12.38 13.88
CA VAL A 75 -29.23 -12.16 15.30
C VAL A 75 -29.01 -13.47 16.03
N ASP A 76 -29.96 -14.40 15.98
CA ASP A 76 -29.91 -15.68 16.69
C ASP A 76 -28.74 -16.54 16.22
N SER A 77 -28.42 -16.48 14.91
CA SER A 77 -27.24 -17.15 14.36
C SER A 77 -25.95 -16.59 14.96
N LEU A 78 -25.88 -15.27 15.20
CA LEU A 78 -24.66 -14.56 15.59
C LEU A 78 -24.42 -14.45 17.10
N LEU A 79 -25.47 -14.47 17.93
CA LEU A 79 -25.41 -14.17 19.37
C LEU A 79 -24.39 -15.01 20.17
N ASN A 80 -24.06 -16.21 19.68
CA ASN A 80 -23.16 -17.15 20.37
C ASN A 80 -22.03 -17.65 19.47
N ILE A 81 -21.67 -16.92 18.42
CA ILE A 81 -20.51 -17.27 17.58
C ILE A 81 -19.30 -16.46 18.04
N GLU A 82 -18.22 -17.17 18.33
CA GLU A 82 -16.91 -16.59 18.61
C GLU A 82 -15.87 -17.47 17.94
N HIS A 83 -15.24 -16.92 16.90
CA HIS A 83 -14.20 -17.60 16.13
C HIS A 83 -13.36 -16.55 15.40
N GLU A 84 -12.06 -16.79 15.25
CA GLU A 84 -11.13 -15.85 14.59
C GLU A 84 -11.59 -15.51 13.16
N ASN A 85 -12.02 -16.54 12.41
CA ASN A 85 -12.46 -16.42 11.02
C ASN A 85 -13.95 -16.12 10.80
N ILE A 86 -14.66 -15.68 11.84
CA ILE A 86 -16.05 -15.22 11.71
C ILE A 86 -16.13 -13.81 12.25
N ILE A 87 -16.89 -12.93 11.59
CA ILE A 87 -17.07 -11.56 12.04
C ILE A 87 -17.63 -11.55 13.47
N ARG A 88 -16.98 -10.81 14.36
CA ARG A 88 -17.46 -10.71 15.74
C ARG A 88 -18.68 -9.79 15.82
N PHE A 89 -19.79 -10.36 16.26
CA PHE A 89 -21.03 -9.64 16.52
C PHE A 89 -20.97 -8.96 17.88
N LEU A 90 -21.42 -7.70 17.97
CA LEU A 90 -21.37 -6.89 19.19
C LEU A 90 -22.76 -6.58 19.76
N GLY A 91 -23.81 -6.67 18.93
CA GLY A 91 -25.17 -6.46 19.39
C GLY A 91 -26.11 -6.02 18.28
N PHE A 92 -27.37 -5.82 18.62
CA PHE A 92 -28.41 -5.41 17.69
C PHE A 92 -29.31 -4.33 18.28
N CYS A 93 -30.00 -3.60 17.41
CA CYS A 93 -31.05 -2.66 17.79
C CYS A 93 -32.33 -3.01 17.03
N ALA A 94 -33.41 -3.22 17.77
CA ALA A 94 -34.75 -3.42 17.23
C ALA A 94 -35.69 -2.34 17.79
N SER A 95 -35.66 -1.14 17.20
CA SER A 95 -36.51 -0.02 17.63
C SER A 95 -37.77 0.09 16.78
N THR A 96 -38.90 0.42 17.39
CA THR A 96 -40.16 0.67 16.70
C THR A 96 -40.83 1.88 17.34
N ASP A 97 -40.82 3.00 16.62
CA ASP A 97 -41.38 4.28 17.07
C ASP A 97 -42.66 4.60 16.29
N GLN A 98 -43.64 5.23 16.94
CA GLN A 98 -44.80 5.78 16.25
C GLN A 98 -44.58 7.25 15.94
N THR A 99 -44.61 7.62 14.65
CA THR A 99 -44.43 9.00 14.20
C THR A 99 -45.71 9.53 13.60
N ALA A 100 -46.09 10.76 13.99
CA ALA A 100 -47.24 11.45 13.43
C ALA A 100 -46.85 12.12 12.11
N ILE A 101 -47.29 11.55 10.99
CA ILE A 101 -47.12 12.11 9.66
C ILE A 101 -48.28 13.06 9.38
N LYS A 102 -47.97 14.34 9.20
CA LYS A 102 -48.94 15.36 8.80
C LYS A 102 -49.08 15.32 7.27
N ILE A 103 -50.28 15.00 6.79
CA ILE A 103 -50.60 15.09 5.36
C ILE A 103 -51.08 16.50 5.05
N GLU A 104 -50.45 17.14 4.06
CA GLU A 104 -50.86 18.45 3.58
C GLU A 104 -52.34 18.43 3.14
N GLY A 105 -53.16 19.30 3.73
CA GLY A 105 -54.59 19.42 3.41
C GLY A 105 -55.56 18.66 4.33
N LEU A 106 -55.09 17.78 5.22
CA LEU A 106 -55.93 17.09 6.21
C LEU A 106 -55.71 17.62 7.64
N LYS A 107 -56.78 17.74 8.43
CA LYS A 107 -56.71 18.15 9.86
C LYS A 107 -56.23 17.03 10.80
N GLN A 108 -56.18 15.79 10.31
CA GLN A 108 -55.78 14.61 11.10
C GLN A 108 -54.36 14.18 10.73
N HIS A 109 -53.62 13.71 11.74
CA HIS A 109 -52.30 13.08 11.57
C HIS A 109 -52.49 11.58 11.32
N ILE A 110 -51.65 10.99 10.48
CA ILE A 110 -51.52 9.53 10.41
C ILE A 110 -50.37 9.12 11.31
N TYR A 111 -50.61 8.17 12.21
CA TYR A 111 -49.55 7.58 13.02
C TYR A 111 -48.96 6.40 12.26
N ALA A 112 -47.70 6.52 11.86
CA ALA A 112 -46.96 5.48 11.15
C ALA A 112 -45.90 4.85 12.07
N GLU A 113 -45.84 3.53 12.06
CA GLU A 113 -44.77 2.78 12.73
C GLU A 113 -43.47 2.89 11.90
N VAL A 114 -42.46 3.53 12.46
CA VAL A 114 -41.11 3.57 11.90
C VAL A 114 -40.29 2.50 12.62
N ARG A 115 -39.86 1.50 11.85
CA ARG A 115 -39.06 0.37 12.35
C ARG A 115 -37.61 0.57 11.96
N GLU A 116 -36.72 0.52 12.95
CA GLU A 116 -35.27 0.52 12.78
C GLU A 116 -34.72 -0.84 13.22
N ARG A 117 -33.96 -1.48 12.32
CA ARG A 117 -33.32 -2.77 12.55
C ARG A 117 -31.84 -2.62 12.20
N LEU A 118 -30.98 -2.72 13.21
CA LEU A 118 -29.54 -2.55 13.07
C LEU A 118 -28.78 -3.70 13.72
N LEU A 119 -27.63 -4.01 13.14
CA LEU A 119 -26.66 -4.98 13.64
C LEU A 119 -25.33 -4.26 13.81
N CYS A 120 -24.63 -4.54 14.91
CA CYS A 120 -23.34 -3.95 15.23
C CYS A 120 -22.28 -5.05 15.28
N PHE A 121 -21.16 -4.82 14.61
CA PHE A 121 -20.05 -5.77 14.45
C PHE A 121 -18.71 -5.09 14.76
N GLU A 122 -17.67 -5.88 14.95
CA GLU A 122 -16.31 -5.38 14.89
C GLU A 122 -16.04 -4.71 13.52
N TYR A 123 -15.18 -3.70 13.51
CA TYR A 123 -14.77 -3.05 12.27
C TYR A 123 -13.55 -3.76 11.67
N VAL A 124 -13.67 -4.18 10.41
CA VAL A 124 -12.62 -4.89 9.66
C VAL A 124 -12.08 -3.98 8.56
N SER A 125 -10.78 -3.70 8.59
CA SER A 125 -10.14 -2.57 7.90
C SER A 125 -9.84 -2.78 6.41
N ASN A 126 -9.41 -3.98 5.99
CA ASN A 126 -9.07 -4.25 4.58
C ASN A 126 -10.32 -4.56 3.71
N GLY A 127 -11.50 -4.65 4.32
CA GLY A 127 -12.76 -4.82 3.61
C GLY A 127 -12.86 -6.17 2.90
N SER A 128 -13.63 -6.25 1.82
CA SER A 128 -13.97 -7.52 1.15
C SER A 128 -12.81 -8.14 0.37
N LEU A 129 -12.72 -9.48 0.45
CA LEU A 129 -11.84 -10.35 -0.32
C LEU A 129 -11.97 -10.14 -1.84
N ARG A 130 -13.15 -9.75 -2.35
CA ARG A 130 -13.41 -9.52 -3.78
C ARG A 130 -12.36 -8.61 -4.43
N LYS A 131 -11.87 -7.60 -3.70
CA LYS A 131 -10.88 -6.62 -4.19
C LYS A 131 -9.50 -7.21 -4.47
N TYR A 132 -9.22 -8.39 -3.91
CA TYR A 132 -7.88 -8.99 -3.90
C TYR A 132 -7.77 -10.22 -4.81
N ILE A 133 -8.88 -10.69 -5.36
CA ILE A 133 -8.92 -11.82 -6.28
C ILE A 133 -8.40 -11.37 -7.64
N THR A 134 -7.31 -11.99 -8.08
CA THR A 134 -6.70 -11.78 -9.39
C THR A 134 -6.25 -13.10 -9.99
N ASP A 135 -5.86 -13.08 -11.26
CA ASP A 135 -5.21 -14.22 -11.91
C ASP A 135 -3.92 -14.67 -11.20
N GLU A 136 -3.37 -15.81 -11.62
CA GLU A 136 -2.19 -16.43 -11.02
C GLU A 136 -0.94 -15.54 -11.08
N LEU A 137 -0.84 -14.69 -12.11
CA LEU A 137 0.34 -13.89 -12.42
C LEU A 137 0.47 -12.63 -11.56
N ARG A 138 -0.65 -12.11 -11.01
CA ARG A 138 -0.68 -10.84 -10.25
C ARG A 138 -1.34 -10.93 -8.86
N GLY A 139 -1.50 -9.79 -8.19
CA GLY A 139 -2.21 -9.67 -6.91
C GLY A 139 -1.55 -10.39 -5.73
N LEU A 140 -2.35 -11.00 -4.85
CA LEU A 140 -1.84 -11.66 -3.63
C LEU A 140 -0.83 -12.79 -3.92
N LYS A 141 0.20 -12.90 -3.08
CA LYS A 141 1.17 -14.01 -3.10
C LYS A 141 0.46 -15.30 -2.69
N TRP A 142 0.95 -16.45 -3.21
CA TRP A 142 0.35 -17.76 -2.92
C TRP A 142 0.13 -18.03 -1.44
N ASN A 143 1.14 -17.81 -0.58
CA ASN A 143 1.02 -18.07 0.85
C ASN A 143 -0.17 -17.31 1.47
N THR A 144 -0.35 -16.03 1.15
CA THR A 144 -1.50 -15.26 1.62
C THR A 144 -2.82 -15.83 1.10
N ARG A 145 -2.89 -16.24 -0.17
CA ARG A 145 -4.10 -16.89 -0.72
C ARG A 145 -4.41 -18.21 0.00
N TYR A 146 -3.38 -18.99 0.29
CA TYR A 146 -3.51 -20.28 0.99
C TYR A 146 -3.98 -20.10 2.44
N GLU A 147 -3.42 -19.15 3.18
CA GLU A 147 -3.85 -18.82 4.54
C GLU A 147 -5.30 -18.30 4.57
N ILE A 148 -5.72 -17.52 3.56
CA ILE A 148 -7.13 -17.13 3.40
C ILE A 148 -8.01 -18.34 3.15
N ILE A 149 -7.63 -19.26 2.25
CA ILE A 149 -8.39 -20.50 2.02
C ILE A 149 -8.51 -21.30 3.32
N ARG A 150 -7.41 -21.46 4.06
CA ARG A 150 -7.39 -22.18 5.35
C ARG A 150 -8.33 -21.54 6.36
N GLY A 151 -8.23 -20.22 6.56
CA GLY A 151 -9.09 -19.50 7.50
C GLY A 151 -10.58 -19.56 7.14
N ILE A 152 -10.93 -19.50 5.84
CA ILE A 152 -12.32 -19.70 5.41
C ILE A 152 -12.80 -21.12 5.75
N CYS A 153 -11.97 -22.15 5.51
CA CYS A 153 -12.30 -23.52 5.87
C CYS A 153 -12.48 -23.71 7.38
N GLU A 154 -11.61 -23.10 8.20
CA GLU A 154 -11.67 -23.12 9.67
C GLU A 154 -12.96 -22.43 10.18
N GLY A 155 -13.28 -21.25 9.65
CA GLY A 155 -14.54 -20.57 9.97
C GLY A 155 -15.78 -21.38 9.59
N LEU A 156 -15.78 -21.98 8.39
CA LEU A 156 -16.90 -22.80 7.94
C LEU A 156 -17.01 -24.11 8.74
N TYR A 157 -15.89 -24.69 9.18
CA TYR A 157 -15.87 -25.84 10.07
C TYR A 157 -16.54 -25.52 11.39
N HIS A 158 -16.19 -24.38 12.01
CA HIS A 158 -16.85 -23.93 13.24
C HIS A 158 -18.37 -23.77 13.04
N LEU A 159 -18.80 -23.14 11.96
CA LEU A 159 -20.22 -22.97 11.63
C LEU A 159 -20.94 -24.31 11.46
N HIS A 160 -20.43 -25.19 10.60
CA HIS A 160 -21.10 -26.44 10.25
C HIS A 160 -21.03 -27.49 11.36
N HIS A 161 -19.86 -27.65 11.97
CA HIS A 161 -19.60 -28.73 12.90
C HIS A 161 -20.03 -28.36 14.33
N GLU A 162 -19.62 -27.20 14.82
CA GLU A 162 -19.82 -26.81 16.22
C GLU A 162 -21.15 -26.09 16.43
N LYS A 163 -21.49 -25.15 15.52
CA LYS A 163 -22.71 -24.33 15.64
C LYS A 163 -23.92 -24.88 14.90
N LYS A 164 -23.73 -25.85 14.00
CA LYS A 164 -24.80 -26.42 13.14
C LYS A 164 -25.53 -25.36 12.31
N ILE A 165 -24.78 -24.40 11.80
CA ILE A 165 -25.26 -23.30 10.95
C ILE A 165 -24.72 -23.50 9.54
N TYR A 166 -25.58 -23.39 8.53
CA TYR A 166 -25.17 -23.21 7.14
C TYR A 166 -25.48 -21.77 6.68
N HIS A 167 -24.54 -21.16 5.97
CA HIS A 167 -24.45 -19.73 5.68
C HIS A 167 -25.33 -19.28 4.49
N MET A 168 -25.37 -20.09 3.43
CA MET A 168 -26.14 -19.92 2.18
C MET A 168 -25.75 -18.79 1.22
N ASP A 169 -24.97 -17.80 1.64
CA ASP A 169 -24.46 -16.73 0.75
C ASP A 169 -22.94 -16.58 0.83
N MET A 170 -22.21 -17.70 0.82
CA MET A 170 -20.75 -17.66 0.77
C MET A 170 -20.29 -17.11 -0.59
N LYS A 171 -19.54 -16.00 -0.56
CA LYS A 171 -18.93 -15.33 -1.72
C LYS A 171 -17.82 -14.39 -1.27
N PRO A 172 -16.90 -13.96 -2.16
CA PRO A 172 -15.82 -13.04 -1.81
C PRO A 172 -16.29 -11.71 -1.20
N GLU A 173 -17.48 -11.22 -1.56
CA GLU A 173 -18.08 -10.01 -0.98
C GLU A 173 -18.37 -10.16 0.52
N ASN A 174 -18.70 -11.37 0.97
CA ASN A 174 -19.10 -11.71 2.33
C ASN A 174 -17.93 -12.29 3.15
N ILE A 175 -16.70 -12.14 2.68
CA ILE A 175 -15.48 -12.50 3.41
C ILE A 175 -14.67 -11.21 3.54
N LEU A 176 -14.55 -10.71 4.76
CA LEU A 176 -13.75 -9.52 5.07
C LEU A 176 -12.34 -9.92 5.48
N LEU A 177 -11.36 -9.05 5.25
CA LEU A 177 -9.97 -9.27 5.64
C LEU A 177 -9.57 -8.22 6.68
N ASP A 178 -8.95 -8.65 7.77
CA ASP A 178 -8.38 -7.74 8.76
C ASP A 178 -6.96 -7.26 8.36
N ASN A 179 -6.31 -6.51 9.25
CA ASN A 179 -4.97 -5.94 9.01
C ASN A 179 -3.91 -7.00 8.70
N ASP A 180 -4.06 -8.21 9.22
CA ASP A 180 -3.13 -9.32 9.04
C ASP A 180 -3.53 -10.24 7.87
N MET A 181 -4.53 -9.82 7.07
CA MET A 181 -5.12 -10.56 5.95
C MET A 181 -5.82 -11.86 6.38
N VAL A 182 -6.26 -11.95 7.64
CA VAL A 182 -7.05 -13.08 8.14
C VAL A 182 -8.50 -12.92 7.68
N PRO A 183 -9.12 -13.96 7.09
CA PRO A 183 -10.48 -13.89 6.57
C PRO A 183 -11.52 -14.01 7.70
N LYS A 184 -12.58 -13.20 7.60
CA LYS A 184 -13.74 -13.18 8.49
C LYS A 184 -15.02 -13.31 7.69
N ILE A 185 -15.75 -14.42 7.88
CA ILE A 185 -17.05 -14.68 7.25
C ILE A 185 -18.11 -13.75 7.85
N THR A 186 -18.90 -13.08 7.02
CA THR A 186 -19.96 -12.14 7.41
C THR A 186 -21.24 -12.35 6.60
N ASP A 187 -22.30 -11.60 6.93
CA ASP A 187 -23.60 -11.55 6.22
C ASP A 187 -24.44 -12.83 6.31
N PHE A 188 -24.83 -13.14 7.54
CA PHE A 188 -25.68 -14.28 7.93
C PHE A 188 -27.17 -14.08 7.65
N GLY A 189 -27.58 -13.08 6.86
CA GLY A 189 -29.00 -12.78 6.60
C GLY A 189 -29.80 -13.92 5.94
N LEU A 190 -29.10 -14.88 5.34
CA LEU A 190 -29.69 -16.10 4.74
C LEU A 190 -29.35 -17.39 5.51
N SER A 191 -28.60 -17.31 6.62
CA SER A 191 -28.17 -18.48 7.39
C SER A 191 -29.34 -19.17 8.08
N ARG A 192 -29.19 -20.46 8.36
CA ARG A 192 -30.18 -21.27 9.07
C ARG A 192 -29.51 -22.25 10.03
N LEU A 193 -30.21 -22.52 11.13
CA LEU A 193 -29.86 -23.58 12.08
C LEU A 193 -30.39 -24.92 11.57
N ASP A 194 -29.61 -25.99 11.76
CA ASP A 194 -30.02 -27.35 11.43
C ASP A 194 -30.93 -27.95 12.52
N GLU A 195 -32.24 -27.68 12.42
CA GLU A 195 -33.27 -28.32 13.22
C GLU A 195 -34.16 -29.23 12.34
N LYS A 196 -33.57 -30.29 11.77
CA LYS A 196 -34.29 -31.47 11.23
C LYS A 196 -35.34 -31.22 10.12
N SER A 197 -35.24 -30.19 9.29
CA SER A 197 -36.23 -29.94 8.23
C SER A 197 -35.62 -30.01 6.83
N GLN A 198 -36.31 -30.73 5.93
CA GLN A 198 -36.21 -30.54 4.48
C GLN A 198 -36.64 -29.10 4.17
N THR A 199 -35.73 -28.16 4.37
CA THR A 199 -36.05 -26.73 4.31
C THR A 199 -36.04 -26.31 2.85
N MET A 200 -37.22 -26.17 2.26
CA MET A 200 -37.40 -25.60 0.93
C MET A 200 -37.73 -24.11 1.06
N SER A 201 -36.96 -23.24 0.40
CA SER A 201 -37.31 -21.81 0.35
C SER A 201 -38.19 -21.51 -0.86
N GLU A 202 -39.35 -20.87 -0.64
CA GLU A 202 -40.19 -20.35 -1.73
C GLU A 202 -39.57 -19.16 -2.47
N VAL A 203 -38.64 -18.44 -1.81
CA VAL A 203 -37.92 -17.28 -2.38
C VAL A 203 -36.44 -17.63 -2.54
N ARG A 204 -35.94 -17.62 -3.76
CA ARG A 204 -34.52 -17.90 -4.06
C ARG A 204 -33.72 -16.62 -3.92
N LEU A 205 -33.04 -16.48 -2.78
CA LEU A 205 -32.11 -15.39 -2.48
C LEU A 205 -30.69 -15.96 -2.47
N GLY A 206 -29.76 -15.34 -3.18
CA GLY A 206 -28.37 -15.79 -3.25
C GLY A 206 -27.65 -15.22 -4.47
N SER A 207 -26.33 -15.36 -4.50
CA SER A 207 -25.47 -14.69 -5.49
C SER A 207 -25.18 -15.59 -6.69
N LEU A 208 -25.62 -15.16 -7.88
CA LEU A 208 -25.45 -15.88 -9.14
C LEU A 208 -23.95 -16.16 -9.40
N GLY A 209 -23.62 -17.43 -9.60
CA GLY A 209 -22.25 -17.92 -9.81
C GLY A 209 -21.61 -18.60 -8.60
N TYR A 210 -22.13 -18.40 -7.38
CA TYR A 210 -21.69 -19.12 -6.17
C TYR A 210 -22.77 -20.08 -5.65
N CYS A 211 -24.04 -19.85 -5.97
CA CYS A 211 -25.14 -20.71 -5.53
C CYS A 211 -25.06 -22.14 -6.10
N ALA A 212 -25.27 -23.12 -5.22
CA ALA A 212 -25.35 -24.51 -5.59
C ALA A 212 -26.56 -24.84 -6.49
N PRO A 213 -26.43 -25.77 -7.44
CA PRO A 213 -27.49 -26.09 -8.41
C PRO A 213 -28.76 -26.62 -7.75
N GLU A 214 -28.66 -27.46 -6.72
CA GLU A 214 -29.84 -27.97 -6.00
C GLU A 214 -30.62 -26.85 -5.31
N TYR A 215 -29.94 -25.80 -4.84
CA TYR A 215 -30.58 -24.62 -4.28
C TYR A 215 -31.22 -23.75 -5.38
N LEU A 216 -30.53 -23.55 -6.51
CA LEU A 216 -31.03 -22.75 -7.64
C LEU A 216 -32.22 -23.39 -8.38
N PHE A 217 -32.25 -24.72 -8.50
CA PHE A 217 -33.30 -25.43 -9.24
C PHE A 217 -34.38 -26.03 -8.33
N GLN A 218 -34.03 -26.47 -7.13
CA GLN A 218 -34.96 -27.20 -6.25
C GLN A 218 -35.22 -26.49 -4.93
N GLY A 219 -34.46 -25.45 -4.57
CA GLY A 219 -34.69 -24.64 -3.37
C GLY A 219 -34.22 -25.35 -2.10
N LYS A 220 -33.47 -26.44 -2.28
CA LYS A 220 -32.91 -27.26 -1.21
C LYS A 220 -31.72 -26.54 -0.60
N MET A 221 -31.77 -26.36 0.71
CA MET A 221 -30.70 -25.76 1.49
C MET A 221 -30.02 -26.83 2.32
N SER A 222 -28.68 -26.79 2.40
CA SER A 222 -27.90 -27.77 3.17
C SER A 222 -26.49 -27.24 3.40
N PHE A 223 -25.76 -27.88 4.33
CA PHE A 223 -24.31 -27.67 4.48
C PHE A 223 -23.56 -27.85 3.15
N LYS A 224 -24.00 -28.78 2.30
CA LYS A 224 -23.38 -29.05 0.99
C LYS A 224 -23.54 -27.91 -0.01
N SER A 225 -24.51 -27.02 0.20
CA SER A 225 -24.67 -25.82 -0.62
C SER A 225 -23.61 -24.76 -0.30
N ASP A 226 -23.19 -24.66 0.97
CA ASP A 226 -22.01 -23.85 1.34
C ASP A 226 -20.72 -24.47 0.82
N ILE A 227 -20.59 -25.80 0.86
CA ILE A 227 -19.41 -26.50 0.31
C ILE A 227 -19.26 -26.20 -1.19
N PHE A 228 -20.35 -26.19 -1.95
CA PHE A 228 -20.30 -25.79 -3.36
C PHE A 228 -19.77 -24.36 -3.53
N SER A 229 -20.30 -23.43 -2.75
CA SER A 229 -19.88 -22.03 -2.77
C SER A 229 -18.40 -21.86 -2.39
N LEU A 230 -17.95 -22.58 -1.37
CA LEU A 230 -16.55 -22.67 -0.96
C LEU A 230 -15.67 -23.19 -2.10
N GLY A 231 -16.12 -24.22 -2.82
CA GLY A 231 -15.41 -24.76 -3.98
C GLY A 231 -15.16 -23.71 -5.06
N VAL A 232 -16.19 -22.92 -5.38
CA VAL A 232 -16.06 -21.79 -6.33
C VAL A 232 -15.06 -20.75 -5.82
N ILE A 233 -15.13 -20.37 -4.54
CA ILE A 233 -14.22 -19.39 -3.94
C ILE A 233 -12.77 -19.89 -3.96
N ILE A 234 -12.52 -21.16 -3.63
CA ILE A 234 -11.18 -21.77 -3.67
C ILE A 234 -10.62 -21.71 -5.09
N ILE A 235 -11.42 -22.09 -6.10
CA ILE A 235 -10.99 -22.03 -7.50
C ILE A 235 -10.71 -20.60 -7.94
N GLU A 236 -11.56 -19.65 -7.55
CA GLU A 236 -11.39 -18.24 -7.87
C GLU A 236 -10.15 -17.65 -7.19
N LEU A 237 -9.83 -18.05 -5.96
CA LEU A 237 -8.59 -17.65 -5.28
C LEU A 237 -7.35 -18.26 -5.93
N VAL A 238 -7.42 -19.50 -6.41
CA VAL A 238 -6.28 -20.15 -7.06
C VAL A 238 -6.03 -19.57 -8.46
N THR A 239 -7.08 -19.27 -9.23
CA THR A 239 -6.99 -19.00 -10.67
C THR A 239 -7.42 -17.59 -11.10
N GLY A 240 -8.10 -16.84 -10.24
CA GLY A 240 -8.78 -15.59 -10.60
C GLY A 240 -10.10 -15.79 -11.37
N GLN A 241 -10.49 -17.03 -11.67
CA GLN A 241 -11.71 -17.35 -12.42
C GLN A 241 -12.65 -18.23 -11.59
N LYS A 242 -13.97 -18.05 -11.75
CA LYS A 242 -14.98 -18.86 -11.03
C LYS A 242 -15.06 -20.31 -11.53
N VAL A 243 -14.56 -20.59 -12.73
CA VAL A 243 -14.58 -21.91 -13.38
C VAL A 243 -13.16 -22.26 -13.76
N ILE A 244 -12.76 -23.52 -13.54
CA ILE A 244 -11.42 -23.96 -13.91
C ILE A 244 -11.27 -23.94 -15.44
N PRO A 245 -10.18 -23.34 -15.96
CA PRO A 245 -9.85 -23.44 -17.38
C PRO A 245 -9.76 -24.89 -17.84
N LYS A 246 -10.19 -25.17 -19.08
CA LYS A 246 -10.15 -26.54 -19.64
C LYS A 246 -8.76 -27.19 -19.58
N ASN A 247 -7.69 -26.39 -19.56
CA ASN A 247 -6.31 -26.86 -19.46
C ASN A 247 -5.69 -26.53 -18.09
N LYS A 248 -5.75 -27.49 -17.16
CA LYS A 248 -5.20 -27.35 -15.80
C LYS A 248 -3.69 -27.12 -15.75
N ASN A 249 -2.96 -27.55 -16.78
CA ASN A 249 -1.52 -27.35 -16.85
C ASN A 249 -1.17 -25.86 -16.98
N ASN A 250 -2.09 -25.03 -17.52
CA ASN A 250 -1.83 -23.61 -17.64
C ASN A 250 -1.76 -22.91 -16.26
N VAL A 251 -2.64 -23.27 -15.33
CA VAL A 251 -2.66 -22.72 -13.96
C VAL A 251 -1.31 -22.94 -13.26
N PHE A 252 -0.80 -24.17 -13.27
CA PHE A 252 0.50 -24.48 -12.68
C PHE A 252 1.66 -23.80 -13.41
N ARG A 253 1.59 -23.70 -14.74
CA ARG A 253 2.61 -23.01 -15.52
C ARG A 253 2.69 -21.53 -15.16
N ARG A 254 1.55 -20.84 -15.03
CA ARG A 254 1.49 -19.42 -14.65
C ARG A 254 2.01 -19.18 -13.22
N TRP A 255 1.62 -20.03 -12.27
CA TRP A 255 2.17 -19.98 -10.91
C TRP A 255 3.68 -20.24 -10.87
N ARG A 256 4.17 -21.23 -11.62
CA ARG A 256 5.61 -21.51 -11.79
C ARG A 256 6.37 -20.30 -12.30
N HIS A 257 5.88 -19.68 -13.38
CA HIS A 257 6.49 -18.49 -13.96
C HIS A 257 6.64 -17.37 -12.91
N ARG A 258 5.61 -17.15 -12.09
CA ARG A 258 5.64 -16.16 -11.01
C ARG A 258 6.60 -16.52 -9.88
N TRP A 259 6.66 -17.78 -9.45
CA TRP A 259 7.56 -18.19 -8.37
C TRP A 259 9.03 -18.17 -8.78
N ARG A 260 9.35 -18.51 -10.04
CA ARG A 260 10.71 -18.43 -10.59
C ARG A 260 11.28 -17.02 -10.50
N LYS A 261 10.50 -16.00 -10.89
CA LYS A 261 10.89 -14.58 -10.78
C LYS A 261 11.20 -14.15 -9.34
N THR A 262 10.55 -14.76 -8.35
CA THR A 262 10.70 -14.38 -6.93
C THR A 262 11.65 -15.28 -6.15
N GLY A 263 12.13 -16.37 -6.73
CA GLY A 263 12.96 -17.38 -6.06
C GLY A 263 12.25 -18.13 -4.93
N LYS A 264 10.90 -18.19 -4.95
CA LYS A 264 10.07 -18.78 -3.88
C LYS A 264 9.45 -20.14 -4.24
N GLU A 265 9.91 -20.75 -5.32
CA GLU A 265 9.41 -22.04 -5.79
C GLU A 265 9.80 -23.16 -4.81
N THR A 266 8.82 -23.87 -4.26
CA THR A 266 9.04 -25.04 -3.39
C THR A 266 8.07 -26.16 -3.74
N GLN A 267 8.45 -27.41 -3.50
CA GLN A 267 7.59 -28.57 -3.74
C GLN A 267 6.29 -28.51 -2.91
N LEU A 268 6.36 -27.98 -1.69
CA LEU A 268 5.20 -27.79 -0.82
C LEU A 268 4.15 -26.87 -1.47
N VAL A 269 4.59 -25.74 -2.03
CA VAL A 269 3.70 -24.76 -2.66
C VAL A 269 2.97 -25.36 -3.88
N TYR A 270 3.63 -26.22 -4.67
CA TYR A 270 2.94 -26.98 -5.73
C TYR A 270 1.88 -27.93 -5.20
N GLN A 271 2.21 -28.68 -4.14
CA GLN A 271 1.29 -29.61 -3.51
C GLN A 271 0.07 -28.88 -2.96
N GLN A 272 0.27 -27.72 -2.33
CA GLN A 272 -0.80 -26.85 -1.84
C GLN A 272 -1.72 -26.38 -2.98
N VAL A 273 -1.18 -25.84 -4.08
CA VAL A 273 -1.99 -25.41 -5.24
C VAL A 273 -2.77 -26.60 -5.82
N SER A 274 -2.10 -27.74 -6.00
CA SER A 274 -2.74 -28.95 -6.52
C SER A 274 -3.90 -29.40 -5.66
N LYS A 275 -3.68 -29.46 -4.35
CA LYS A 275 -4.70 -29.93 -3.41
C LYS A 275 -5.87 -28.95 -3.31
N CYS A 276 -5.61 -27.64 -3.32
CA CYS A 276 -6.68 -26.65 -3.36
C CYS A 276 -7.55 -26.78 -4.62
N MET A 277 -6.96 -27.04 -5.79
CA MET A 277 -7.74 -27.26 -7.01
C MET A 277 -8.56 -28.56 -6.97
N GLU A 278 -8.01 -29.63 -6.39
CA GLU A 278 -8.71 -30.89 -6.19
C GLU A 278 -9.93 -30.71 -5.28
N ILE A 279 -9.72 -30.09 -4.11
CA ILE A 279 -10.77 -29.76 -3.15
C ILE A 279 -11.83 -28.89 -3.82
N GLY A 280 -11.42 -27.82 -4.51
CA GLY A 280 -12.34 -26.88 -5.16
C GLY A 280 -13.23 -27.54 -6.22
N LEU A 281 -12.74 -28.57 -6.91
CA LEU A 281 -13.52 -29.36 -7.87
C LEU A 281 -14.48 -30.33 -7.20
N LEU A 282 -13.99 -31.10 -6.24
CA LEU A 282 -14.83 -32.03 -5.48
C LEU A 282 -15.99 -31.32 -4.78
N CYS A 283 -15.75 -30.11 -4.29
CA CYS A 283 -16.77 -29.25 -3.71
C CYS A 283 -17.85 -28.83 -4.73
N GLN A 284 -17.53 -28.74 -6.02
CA GLN A 284 -18.43 -28.29 -7.09
C GLN A 284 -19.20 -29.44 -7.78
N GLU A 285 -19.12 -30.67 -7.25
CA GLU A 285 -19.90 -31.80 -7.78
C GLU A 285 -21.40 -31.49 -7.85
N ILE A 286 -22.05 -31.93 -8.93
CA ILE A 286 -23.47 -31.63 -9.15
C ILE A 286 -24.33 -32.31 -8.08
N ASP A 287 -24.00 -33.56 -7.75
CA ASP A 287 -24.67 -34.29 -6.68
C ASP A 287 -24.13 -33.83 -5.30
N PRO A 288 -24.97 -33.26 -4.42
CA PRO A 288 -24.54 -32.82 -3.10
C PRO A 288 -23.96 -33.93 -2.21
N SER A 289 -24.31 -35.21 -2.45
CA SER A 289 -23.76 -36.33 -1.65
C SER A 289 -22.30 -36.61 -1.94
N GLU A 290 -21.84 -36.33 -3.15
CA GLU A 290 -20.46 -36.58 -3.60
C GLU A 290 -19.49 -35.49 -3.14
N ARG A 291 -20.01 -34.30 -2.79
CA ARG A 291 -19.19 -33.23 -2.22
C ARG A 291 -18.63 -33.66 -0.86
N PRO A 292 -17.40 -33.28 -0.48
CA PRO A 292 -16.84 -33.58 0.82
C PRO A 292 -17.58 -32.85 1.95
N PHE A 293 -17.36 -33.23 3.19
CA PHE A 293 -17.71 -32.38 4.32
C PHE A 293 -16.53 -31.47 4.70
N ILE A 294 -16.82 -30.40 5.43
CA ILE A 294 -15.80 -29.41 5.77
C ILE A 294 -14.66 -29.98 6.63
N TRP A 295 -14.93 -31.01 7.45
CA TRP A 295 -13.88 -31.67 8.22
C TRP A 295 -12.94 -32.50 7.35
N ASP A 296 -13.46 -33.15 6.29
CA ASP A 296 -12.64 -33.88 5.32
C ASP A 296 -11.68 -32.90 4.61
N ILE A 297 -12.16 -31.70 4.28
CA ILE A 297 -11.38 -30.63 3.66
C ILE A 297 -10.26 -30.14 4.61
N ILE A 298 -10.57 -29.92 5.89
CA ILE A 298 -9.55 -29.49 6.86
C ILE A 298 -8.48 -30.55 7.06
N ASP A 299 -8.86 -31.83 7.15
CA ASP A 299 -7.90 -32.92 7.29
C ASP A 299 -7.01 -33.03 6.05
N ASP A 300 -7.55 -32.82 4.85
CA ASP A 300 -6.79 -32.76 3.61
C ASP A 300 -5.79 -31.60 3.57
N ILE A 301 -6.19 -30.41 4.03
CA ILE A 301 -5.30 -29.24 4.12
C ILE A 301 -4.16 -29.51 5.11
N ARG A 302 -4.47 -30.04 6.31
CA ARG A 302 -3.47 -30.37 7.35
C ARG A 302 -2.50 -31.46 6.93
N GLN A 303 -2.97 -32.44 6.15
CA GLN A 303 -2.10 -33.50 5.62
C GLN A 303 -1.01 -32.93 4.71
N VAL A 304 -1.32 -31.95 3.86
CA VAL A 304 -0.32 -31.29 3.00
C VAL A 304 0.75 -30.58 3.82
N GLU A 305 0.38 -29.98 4.96
CA GLU A 305 1.30 -29.30 5.86
C GLU A 305 2.23 -30.27 6.64
N CYS A 306 1.76 -31.49 6.93
CA CYS A 306 2.50 -32.49 7.72
C CYS A 306 3.57 -33.28 6.93
N VAL A 307 3.56 -33.27 5.59
CA VAL A 307 4.41 -34.15 4.74
C VAL A 307 5.91 -33.76 4.73
N ASN A 308 6.33 -32.77 5.54
CA ASN A 308 7.75 -32.43 5.74
C ASN A 308 8.58 -33.50 6.49
N GLY A 309 7.99 -34.65 6.87
CA GLY A 309 8.71 -35.76 7.49
C GLY A 309 8.19 -37.14 7.04
N SER A 310 8.94 -37.80 6.17
CA SER A 310 8.73 -39.18 5.68
C SER A 310 7.72 -39.35 4.55
N ILE A 311 8.28 -39.61 3.36
CA ILE A 311 7.59 -40.22 2.22
C ILE A 311 6.90 -41.50 2.70
N ARG A 312 5.57 -41.56 2.60
CA ARG A 312 4.84 -42.82 2.51
C ARG A 312 4.21 -42.91 1.14
N ASN A 313 4.76 -43.80 0.33
CA ASN A 313 4.11 -44.35 -0.86
C ASN A 313 2.78 -44.99 -0.42
N VAL A 314 1.66 -44.30 -0.61
CA VAL A 314 0.33 -44.90 -0.54
C VAL A 314 -0.47 -44.40 -1.75
N SER A 315 -0.50 -45.30 -2.74
CA SER A 315 -1.50 -45.49 -3.80
C SER A 315 -2.05 -44.27 -4.57
N GLU A 316 -1.69 -44.23 -5.86
CA GLU A 316 -2.54 -43.88 -7.02
C GLU A 316 -3.74 -42.94 -6.76
N TYR A 317 -3.49 -41.63 -6.74
CA TYR A 317 -4.52 -40.67 -7.15
C TYR A 317 -4.27 -40.27 -8.60
N LYS A 318 -5.06 -40.84 -9.51
CA LYS A 318 -5.12 -40.49 -10.93
C LYS A 318 -5.75 -39.09 -11.08
N PHE A 319 -4.95 -38.06 -10.88
CA PHE A 319 -5.06 -36.83 -11.67
C PHE A 319 -3.75 -36.69 -12.44
N GLY A 320 -3.82 -36.39 -13.74
CA GLY A 320 -2.76 -36.60 -14.72
C GLY A 320 -1.36 -36.20 -14.26
N GLN A 321 -0.33 -36.91 -14.70
CA GLN A 321 1.09 -36.67 -14.42
C GLN A 321 1.46 -35.18 -14.62
N ILE A 322 1.35 -34.36 -13.58
CA ILE A 322 1.90 -33.00 -13.57
C ILE A 322 3.30 -33.14 -13.00
N SER A 323 4.28 -33.23 -13.90
CA SER A 323 5.68 -33.22 -13.49
C SER A 323 5.98 -31.85 -12.84
N PRO A 324 6.52 -31.81 -11.62
CA PRO A 324 7.06 -30.58 -11.04
C PRO A 324 8.20 -30.01 -11.90
N TYR A 325 8.78 -30.83 -12.78
CA TYR A 325 9.83 -30.48 -13.72
C TYR A 325 9.37 -30.82 -15.13
N SER A 326 8.66 -29.91 -15.79
CA SER A 326 8.65 -29.91 -17.26
C SER A 326 9.72 -28.94 -17.73
N GLU A 327 10.65 -29.42 -18.54
CA GLU A 327 11.82 -28.65 -19.01
C GLU A 327 11.46 -27.57 -20.03
N ASP A 328 10.28 -27.64 -20.65
CA ASP A 328 9.80 -26.66 -21.62
C ASP A 328 8.85 -25.64 -20.95
N ASP A 329 9.40 -24.66 -20.24
CA ASP A 329 8.66 -23.45 -19.85
C ASP A 329 8.76 -22.45 -20.99
N ASP A 330 7.89 -22.63 -21.99
CA ASP A 330 7.84 -21.80 -23.19
C ASP A 330 7.04 -20.49 -23.00
N MET A 331 6.91 -20.00 -21.75
CA MET A 331 6.11 -18.82 -21.42
C MET A 331 6.91 -17.51 -21.55
N LEU A 332 6.33 -16.52 -22.22
CA LEU A 332 6.89 -15.17 -22.30
C LEU A 332 6.67 -14.41 -21.00
N GLY A 333 7.71 -13.73 -20.51
CA GLY A 333 7.58 -12.75 -19.45
C GLY A 333 7.03 -11.45 -20.00
N ILE A 334 5.92 -10.95 -19.47
CA ILE A 334 5.32 -9.67 -19.88
C ILE A 334 5.33 -8.72 -18.68
N ASP A 335 5.78 -7.49 -18.89
CA ASP A 335 5.83 -6.43 -17.87
C ASP A 335 5.63 -5.04 -18.50
N PRO A 336 4.73 -4.18 -17.97
CA PRO A 336 3.79 -4.44 -16.88
C PRO A 336 2.56 -5.27 -17.32
N LEU A 337 1.89 -5.90 -16.36
CA LEU A 337 0.61 -6.61 -16.56
C LEU A 337 -0.63 -5.68 -16.44
N GLU A 338 -0.43 -4.48 -15.90
CA GLU A 338 -1.42 -3.42 -15.76
C GLU A 338 -0.91 -2.18 -16.53
N LEU A 339 -1.69 -1.73 -17.50
CA LEU A 339 -1.36 -0.64 -18.42
C LEU A 339 -2.00 0.65 -17.93
N HIS A 340 -1.17 1.55 -17.41
CA HIS A 340 -1.61 2.87 -16.99
C HIS A 340 -1.59 3.84 -18.16
N PHE A 341 -2.77 4.32 -18.54
CA PHE A 341 -2.95 5.35 -19.56
C PHE A 341 -3.37 6.66 -18.86
N PRO A 342 -2.51 7.71 -18.84
CA PRO A 342 -2.85 9.01 -18.26
C PRO A 342 -3.90 9.78 -19.09
N PHE A 343 -5.20 9.48 -18.88
CA PHE A 343 -6.26 9.85 -19.83
C PHE A 343 -6.33 11.36 -20.04
N GLN A 344 -6.22 11.79 -21.31
CA GLN A 344 -6.42 13.18 -21.73
C GLN A 344 -7.39 13.23 -22.90
N LEU A 345 -8.41 14.09 -22.78
CA LEU A 345 -9.40 14.28 -23.85
C LEU A 345 -8.72 14.65 -25.17
N ASN A 346 -9.14 13.96 -26.24
CA ASN A 346 -8.73 14.20 -27.63
C ASN A 346 -7.20 14.16 -27.85
N LYS A 347 -6.46 13.42 -27.02
CA LYS A 347 -5.02 13.19 -27.24
C LYS A 347 -4.72 11.71 -27.41
N GLN A 348 -3.75 11.44 -28.29
CA GLN A 348 -3.17 10.12 -28.42
C GLN A 348 -2.27 9.86 -27.21
N MET A 349 -2.30 8.64 -26.72
CA MET A 349 -1.52 8.24 -25.56
C MET A 349 -0.82 6.91 -25.83
N ALA A 350 0.28 6.66 -25.16
CA ALA A 350 1.07 5.45 -25.36
C ALA A 350 1.51 4.87 -24.03
N CYS A 351 1.53 3.54 -23.94
CA CYS A 351 2.24 2.80 -22.92
C CYS A 351 3.13 1.75 -23.61
N THR A 352 4.13 1.24 -22.91
CA THR A 352 5.04 0.24 -23.46
C THR A 352 5.00 -0.99 -22.58
N ILE A 353 4.81 -2.15 -23.19
CA ILE A 353 5.05 -3.44 -22.55
C ILE A 353 6.37 -4.02 -23.03
N GLN A 354 7.12 -4.62 -22.11
CA GLN A 354 8.29 -5.42 -22.42
C GLN A 354 7.90 -6.90 -22.40
N ILE A 355 8.10 -7.55 -23.54
CA ILE A 355 7.95 -9.00 -23.71
C ILE A 355 9.35 -9.61 -23.69
N THR A 356 9.60 -10.52 -22.75
CA THR A 356 10.89 -11.18 -22.52
C THR A 356 10.75 -12.67 -22.81
N ASN A 357 11.60 -13.18 -23.70
CA ASN A 357 11.74 -14.62 -23.93
C ASN A 357 12.98 -15.12 -23.18
N GLU A 358 12.79 -15.78 -22.04
CA GLU A 358 13.88 -16.40 -21.27
C GLU A 358 14.20 -17.83 -21.73
N THR A 359 13.44 -18.34 -22.69
CA THR A 359 13.42 -19.74 -23.10
C THR A 359 14.53 -20.03 -24.11
N GLY A 360 14.77 -21.31 -24.38
CA GLY A 360 15.71 -21.77 -25.40
C GLY A 360 15.17 -21.77 -26.83
N SER A 361 13.91 -21.37 -27.04
CA SER A 361 13.22 -21.50 -28.32
C SER A 361 12.72 -20.16 -28.85
N TYR A 362 12.50 -20.06 -30.16
CA TYR A 362 11.82 -18.91 -30.76
C TYR A 362 10.34 -18.94 -30.39
N ILE A 363 9.79 -17.81 -29.98
CA ILE A 363 8.37 -17.69 -29.62
C ILE A 363 7.74 -16.56 -30.41
N ALA A 364 6.65 -16.85 -31.10
CA ALA A 364 5.82 -15.84 -31.74
C ALA A 364 4.78 -15.31 -30.74
N PHE A 365 4.53 -14.00 -30.77
CA PHE A 365 3.45 -13.38 -30.01
C PHE A 365 2.49 -12.59 -30.90
N ASN A 366 1.27 -12.40 -30.40
CA ASN A 366 0.28 -11.51 -30.98
C ASN A 366 -0.42 -10.73 -29.84
N VAL A 367 -0.44 -9.40 -29.94
CA VAL A 367 -1.20 -8.54 -29.04
C VAL A 367 -2.57 -8.31 -29.67
N GLU A 368 -3.58 -8.95 -29.11
CA GLU A 368 -4.97 -8.76 -29.50
C GLU A 368 -5.61 -7.67 -28.64
N ASP A 369 -6.35 -6.80 -29.32
CA ASP A 369 -7.15 -5.73 -28.74
C ASP A 369 -8.63 -6.12 -28.86
N MET A 370 -9.37 -6.07 -27.76
CA MET A 370 -10.80 -6.38 -27.70
C MET A 370 -11.69 -5.27 -28.31
N ASN A 371 -11.12 -4.08 -28.52
CA ASN A 371 -11.72 -2.90 -29.15
C ASN A 371 -10.76 -2.24 -30.19
N PRO A 372 -10.54 -2.89 -31.35
CA PRO A 372 -9.53 -2.54 -32.37
C PRO A 372 -9.68 -1.14 -33.01
N LEU A 373 -10.76 -0.41 -32.72
CA LEU A 373 -10.97 0.96 -33.19
C LEU A 373 -10.29 1.99 -32.28
N SER A 374 -9.91 1.60 -31.06
CA SER A 374 -9.44 2.51 -30.01
C SER A 374 -7.93 2.40 -29.75
N TYR A 375 -7.30 1.27 -30.08
CA TYR A 375 -5.88 1.05 -29.82
C TYR A 375 -5.09 0.55 -31.02
N CYS A 376 -3.78 0.70 -30.95
CA CYS A 376 -2.82 0.17 -31.91
C CYS A 376 -1.55 -0.28 -31.18
N ALA A 377 -1.16 -1.54 -31.36
CA ALA A 377 0.08 -2.10 -30.84
C ALA A 377 1.16 -2.16 -31.93
N GLN A 378 2.39 -1.78 -31.62
CA GLN A 378 3.53 -1.78 -32.53
C GLN A 378 4.79 -2.37 -31.85
N PRO A 379 5.33 -3.51 -32.34
CA PRO A 379 4.72 -4.41 -33.33
C PRO A 379 3.51 -5.14 -32.73
N GLN A 380 2.43 -5.29 -33.50
CA GLN A 380 1.25 -6.06 -33.05
C GLN A 380 1.57 -7.56 -32.92
N LYS A 381 2.40 -8.07 -33.82
CA LYS A 381 2.83 -9.47 -33.88
C LYS A 381 4.30 -9.51 -34.26
N ASP A 382 5.06 -10.40 -33.63
CA ASP A 382 6.47 -10.60 -33.95
C ASP A 382 6.95 -11.97 -33.44
N ILE A 383 8.19 -12.35 -33.82
CA ILE A 383 8.90 -13.52 -33.30
C ILE A 383 10.06 -13.04 -32.43
N ILE A 384 10.08 -13.49 -31.18
CA ILE A 384 11.12 -13.15 -30.21
C ILE A 384 12.14 -14.29 -30.13
N PRO A 385 13.42 -14.04 -30.45
CA PRO A 385 14.49 -15.03 -30.31
C PRO A 385 14.70 -15.53 -28.87
N PRO A 386 15.33 -16.70 -28.69
CA PRO A 386 15.73 -17.19 -27.37
C PRO A 386 16.54 -16.15 -26.60
N ARG A 387 16.30 -16.03 -25.28
CA ARG A 387 17.03 -15.14 -24.36
C ARG A 387 17.07 -13.68 -24.81
N SER A 388 15.97 -13.18 -25.35
CA SER A 388 15.87 -11.82 -25.87
C SER A 388 14.63 -11.09 -25.37
N LYS A 389 14.54 -9.80 -25.68
CA LYS A 389 13.46 -8.91 -25.25
C LYS A 389 12.94 -8.09 -26.43
N CYS A 390 11.65 -7.84 -26.44
CA CYS A 390 10.96 -6.96 -27.39
C CYS A 390 10.09 -5.97 -26.62
N ASN A 391 10.12 -4.69 -27.03
CA ASN A 391 9.21 -3.69 -26.50
C ASN A 391 8.06 -3.53 -27.50
N VAL A 392 6.83 -3.59 -27.01
CA VAL A 392 5.63 -3.31 -27.79
C VAL A 392 5.02 -2.02 -27.27
N GLU A 393 4.94 -1.02 -28.14
CA GLU A 393 4.26 0.24 -27.85
C GLU A 393 2.77 0.08 -28.14
N ILE A 394 1.93 0.30 -27.13
CA ILE A 394 0.47 0.28 -27.24
C ILE A 394 -0.01 1.71 -27.20
N THR A 395 -0.60 2.17 -28.29
CA THR A 395 -1.12 3.53 -28.44
C THR A 395 -2.64 3.53 -28.40
N MET A 396 -3.23 4.41 -27.60
CA MET A 396 -4.66 4.70 -27.60
C MET A 396 -4.94 5.91 -28.48
N GLN A 397 -5.92 5.79 -29.36
CA GLN A 397 -6.38 6.88 -30.23
C GLN A 397 -7.09 7.98 -29.43
N PRO A 398 -7.06 9.24 -29.90
CA PRO A 398 -7.79 10.35 -29.28
C PRO A 398 -9.27 10.04 -29.03
N GLN A 399 -9.71 10.12 -27.77
CA GLN A 399 -11.12 9.93 -27.41
C GLN A 399 -11.76 11.20 -26.85
N ALA A 400 -13.00 11.46 -27.24
CA ALA A 400 -13.78 12.62 -26.81
C ALA A 400 -14.41 12.47 -25.41
N LYS A 401 -14.37 11.27 -24.83
CA LYS A 401 -14.89 10.97 -23.48
C LYS A 401 -13.97 9.95 -22.80
N ALA A 402 -13.89 10.02 -21.48
CA ALA A 402 -13.17 9.03 -20.68
C ALA A 402 -13.86 7.66 -20.80
N PRO A 403 -13.10 6.57 -21.05
CA PRO A 403 -13.60 5.20 -20.92
C PRO A 403 -14.12 4.97 -19.50
N ARG A 404 -15.23 4.23 -19.39
CA ARG A 404 -16.01 4.15 -18.13
C ARG A 404 -15.73 2.91 -17.28
N ASP A 405 -15.01 1.92 -17.81
CA ASP A 405 -14.80 0.63 -17.14
C ASP A 405 -13.34 0.20 -17.18
N HIS A 406 -12.86 -0.40 -16.09
CA HIS A 406 -11.61 -1.15 -16.03
C HIS A 406 -11.88 -2.56 -16.53
N THR A 407 -11.64 -2.81 -17.81
CA THR A 407 -11.75 -4.15 -18.39
C THR A 407 -10.39 -4.62 -18.90
N ASN A 408 -10.22 -5.93 -18.99
CA ASN A 408 -9.10 -6.53 -19.69
C ASN A 408 -9.28 -6.21 -21.18
N GLU A 409 -8.56 -5.20 -21.67
CA GLU A 409 -8.73 -4.72 -23.05
C GLU A 409 -7.73 -5.35 -24.02
N PHE A 410 -6.63 -5.91 -23.51
CA PHE A 410 -5.63 -6.60 -24.33
C PHE A 410 -5.39 -8.02 -23.86
N THR A 411 -5.14 -8.90 -24.83
CA THR A 411 -4.66 -10.26 -24.59
C THR A 411 -3.41 -10.50 -25.43
N VAL A 412 -2.32 -10.87 -24.78
CA VAL A 412 -1.10 -11.29 -25.47
C VAL A 412 -1.09 -12.80 -25.59
N TRP A 413 -1.13 -13.27 -26.84
CA TRP A 413 -1.07 -14.68 -27.19
C TRP A 413 0.36 -15.06 -27.52
N SER A 414 0.77 -16.27 -27.16
CA SER A 414 2.11 -16.79 -27.50
C SER A 414 2.09 -18.23 -27.98
N THR A 415 3.04 -18.58 -28.87
CA THR A 415 3.26 -19.95 -29.34
C THR A 415 4.72 -20.18 -29.74
N LYS A 416 5.22 -21.39 -29.51
CA LYS A 416 6.59 -21.82 -29.86
C LYS A 416 6.73 -22.04 -31.36
N VAL A 417 7.86 -21.62 -31.92
CA VAL A 417 8.20 -21.70 -33.35
C VAL A 417 9.48 -22.52 -33.53
N ASN A 418 9.54 -23.33 -34.59
CA ASN A 418 10.71 -24.17 -34.88
C ASN A 418 11.89 -23.35 -35.45
N ASP A 419 13.13 -23.71 -35.10
CA ASP A 419 14.41 -23.00 -35.33
C ASP A 419 14.83 -22.75 -36.81
N GLY A 420 13.97 -23.04 -37.80
CA GLY A 420 14.32 -23.01 -39.23
C GLY A 420 13.55 -22.02 -40.10
N LEU A 421 12.72 -21.15 -39.54
CA LEU A 421 11.91 -20.19 -40.31
C LEU A 421 12.69 -18.90 -40.54
N ALA A 422 13.06 -18.64 -41.81
CA ALA A 422 13.62 -17.36 -42.22
C ALA A 422 12.58 -16.25 -41.99
N ILE A 423 13.05 -15.12 -41.44
CA ILE A 423 12.24 -13.91 -41.11
C ILE A 423 11.46 -13.38 -42.33
N GLU A 424 11.81 -13.79 -43.55
CA GLU A 424 11.24 -13.27 -44.79
C GLU A 424 10.22 -14.21 -45.50
N ASP A 425 9.91 -15.41 -44.99
CA ASP A 425 9.10 -16.41 -45.73
C ASP A 425 7.63 -16.62 -45.25
N MET A 426 7.04 -15.74 -44.45
CA MET A 426 5.78 -16.02 -43.72
C MET A 426 4.68 -14.95 -43.83
N ALA A 427 4.24 -14.56 -45.03
CA ALA A 427 3.11 -13.64 -45.16
C ALA A 427 1.83 -14.10 -44.43
N THR A 428 1.55 -15.40 -44.28
CA THR A 428 0.26 -15.86 -43.72
C THR A 428 0.24 -17.35 -43.34
N ILE A 429 1.35 -18.05 -43.12
CA ILE A 429 1.26 -19.51 -42.98
C ILE A 429 0.57 -19.88 -41.66
N LYS A 430 -0.75 -20.10 -41.74
CA LYS A 430 -1.56 -20.96 -40.87
C LYS A 430 -1.73 -20.59 -39.39
N PHE A 431 -1.21 -19.47 -38.89
CA PHE A 431 -1.34 -19.12 -37.46
C PHE A 431 -2.79 -19.03 -36.96
N ILE A 432 -3.72 -18.62 -37.84
CA ILE A 432 -5.14 -18.41 -37.52
C ILE A 432 -6.03 -19.63 -37.80
N LYS A 433 -5.56 -20.65 -38.56
CA LYS A 433 -6.50 -21.64 -39.13
C LYS A 433 -6.87 -22.84 -38.28
N GLU A 434 -6.20 -23.07 -37.16
CA GLU A 434 -6.64 -24.09 -36.20
C GLU A 434 -6.49 -23.51 -34.79
N ALA A 435 -7.61 -23.10 -34.20
CA ALA A 435 -7.77 -22.76 -32.78
C ALA A 435 -7.50 -23.97 -31.85
N ALA A 436 -6.46 -24.76 -32.15
CA ALA A 436 -6.12 -26.01 -31.46
C ALA A 436 -4.81 -25.91 -30.65
N ASN A 437 -3.90 -24.97 -30.96
CA ASN A 437 -2.55 -24.93 -30.36
C ASN A 437 -2.15 -23.53 -29.83
N VAL A 438 -3.04 -22.85 -29.12
CA VAL A 438 -2.63 -21.69 -28.30
C VAL A 438 -1.79 -22.22 -27.14
N VAL A 439 -0.56 -21.74 -27.01
CA VAL A 439 0.32 -22.18 -25.92
C VAL A 439 0.02 -21.38 -24.66
N ASP A 440 -0.13 -20.06 -24.70
CA ASP A 440 -0.53 -19.24 -23.54
C ASP A 440 -1.26 -17.94 -23.93
N ASP A 441 -2.09 -17.43 -23.03
CA ASP A 441 -2.83 -16.16 -23.12
C ASP A 441 -2.66 -15.33 -21.83
N VAL A 442 -2.26 -14.07 -21.98
CA VAL A 442 -2.05 -13.15 -20.87
C VAL A 442 -2.86 -11.89 -21.08
N ASN A 443 -3.85 -11.69 -20.20
CA ASN A 443 -4.65 -10.48 -20.19
C ASN A 443 -3.87 -9.32 -19.59
N LEU A 444 -4.00 -8.14 -20.17
CA LEU A 444 -3.46 -6.90 -19.63
C LEU A 444 -4.64 -6.02 -19.21
N ASP A 445 -4.57 -5.55 -17.97
CA ASP A 445 -5.62 -4.69 -17.41
C ASP A 445 -5.35 -3.27 -17.86
N VAL A 446 -6.33 -2.57 -18.39
CA VAL A 446 -6.18 -1.17 -18.75
C VAL A 446 -6.75 -0.30 -17.65
N VAL A 447 -5.89 0.55 -17.11
CA VAL A 447 -6.25 1.51 -16.08
C VAL A 447 -6.04 2.90 -16.63
N PHE A 448 -7.13 3.64 -16.74
CA PHE A 448 -7.06 5.05 -17.07
C PHE A 448 -6.81 5.84 -15.80
N ASP A 449 -5.74 6.64 -15.80
CA ASP A 449 -5.59 7.68 -14.81
C ASP A 449 -6.53 8.83 -15.22
N VAL A 450 -7.83 8.64 -14.99
CA VAL A 450 -8.85 9.63 -15.29
C VAL A 450 -8.69 10.78 -14.31
N SER A 451 -8.23 11.91 -14.81
CA SER A 451 -8.45 13.20 -14.15
C SER A 451 -9.89 13.60 -14.42
N GLU A 452 -10.84 13.21 -13.56
CA GLU A 452 -12.25 13.58 -13.75
C GLU A 452 -12.45 15.10 -13.67
N PRO A 453 -13.25 15.71 -14.57
CA PRO A 453 -13.73 17.06 -14.40
C PRO A 453 -14.80 17.10 -13.29
N GLN A 454 -14.47 17.70 -12.15
CA GLN A 454 -15.39 17.89 -11.02
C GLN A 454 -16.51 18.89 -11.36
N GLU A 455 -17.76 18.43 -11.41
CA GLU A 455 -18.90 19.24 -11.00
C GLU A 455 -19.19 19.04 -9.51
N ALA A 456 -18.70 20.00 -8.73
CA ALA A 456 -19.19 20.47 -7.42
C ALA A 456 -19.70 19.45 -6.38
N ARG A 457 -18.78 18.79 -5.68
CA ARG A 457 -18.73 18.79 -4.20
C ARG A 457 -17.28 18.72 -3.75
N SER A 458 -16.80 19.80 -3.16
CA SER A 458 -15.38 20.12 -2.97
C SER A 458 -14.66 19.18 -2.00
N LYS A 459 -13.79 18.32 -2.54
CA LYS A 459 -12.57 17.90 -1.82
C LYS A 459 -11.39 18.57 -2.52
N LYS A 460 -10.91 19.67 -1.94
CA LYS A 460 -9.71 20.39 -2.39
C LYS A 460 -8.51 19.46 -2.24
N GLN A 461 -8.00 18.91 -3.35
CA GLN A 461 -6.64 18.42 -3.40
C GLN A 461 -5.73 19.65 -3.43
N VAL A 462 -5.09 19.95 -2.30
CA VAL A 462 -4.21 21.11 -2.17
C VAL A 462 -2.88 20.80 -2.86
N THR A 463 -2.74 21.21 -4.12
CA THR A 463 -1.43 21.32 -4.75
C THR A 463 -0.75 22.57 -4.19
N ILE A 464 0.11 22.41 -3.19
CA ILE A 464 0.95 23.50 -2.69
C ILE A 464 2.05 23.71 -3.73
N GLN A 465 1.95 24.77 -4.53
CA GLN A 465 3.04 25.17 -5.41
C GLN A 465 4.28 25.52 -4.55
N PRO A 466 5.49 25.12 -4.97
CA PRO A 466 6.70 25.54 -4.27
C PRO A 466 6.74 27.07 -4.25
N LEU A 467 6.84 27.62 -3.05
CA LEU A 467 6.95 29.06 -2.80
C LEU A 467 8.29 29.62 -3.33
N LEU A 468 9.26 28.73 -3.55
CA LEU A 468 10.61 29.00 -4.03
C LEU A 468 11.16 27.73 -4.70
N GLU A 469 11.74 27.83 -5.90
CA GLU A 469 12.50 26.75 -6.54
C GLU A 469 13.92 27.26 -6.80
N ILE A 470 14.89 26.73 -6.07
CA ILE A 470 16.32 27.02 -6.27
C ILE A 470 16.88 25.91 -7.15
N ARG A 471 17.36 26.21 -8.35
CA ARG A 471 18.03 25.22 -9.22
C ARG A 471 19.53 25.19 -8.95
N GLY A 472 20.06 23.99 -8.72
CA GLY A 472 21.49 23.75 -8.60
C GLY A 472 22.24 24.11 -9.87
N ASP A 473 23.51 24.49 -9.72
CA ASP A 473 24.40 24.73 -10.84
C ASP A 473 24.90 23.39 -11.40
N ASP A 474 24.70 23.16 -12.70
CA ASP A 474 25.12 21.93 -13.39
C ASP A 474 26.63 21.65 -13.23
N ALA A 475 27.44 22.69 -12.99
CA ALA A 475 28.89 22.57 -12.80
C ALA A 475 29.29 21.86 -11.50
N VAL A 476 28.48 21.95 -10.43
CA VAL A 476 28.78 21.34 -9.12
C VAL A 476 28.09 19.98 -8.92
N GLY A 477 27.23 19.60 -9.86
CA GLY A 477 26.51 18.33 -9.86
C GLY A 477 25.35 18.25 -8.85
N PRO A 478 24.72 17.07 -8.74
CA PRO A 478 23.53 16.87 -7.92
C PRO A 478 23.71 17.21 -6.44
N ILE A 479 22.67 17.77 -5.83
CA ILE A 479 22.54 17.99 -4.38
C ILE A 479 22.38 16.63 -3.70
N PHE A 480 23.22 16.36 -2.71
CA PHE A 480 23.23 15.13 -1.93
C PHE A 480 22.72 15.33 -0.50
N CYS A 481 22.98 16.50 0.09
CA CYS A 481 22.53 16.85 1.43
C CYS A 481 22.24 18.35 1.55
N MET A 482 21.48 18.75 2.58
CA MET A 482 21.19 20.15 2.88
C MET A 482 21.04 20.41 4.37
N ASP A 483 21.18 21.67 4.77
CA ASP A 483 20.80 22.18 6.09
C ASP A 483 20.33 23.64 6.00
N VAL A 484 19.65 24.13 7.04
CA VAL A 484 19.14 25.50 7.10
C VAL A 484 19.66 26.23 8.33
N HIS A 485 19.99 27.51 8.15
CA HIS A 485 20.48 28.33 9.22
C HIS A 485 19.35 28.69 10.21
N GLN A 486 19.61 28.52 11.50
CA GLN A 486 18.61 28.67 12.58
C GLN A 486 17.99 30.07 12.71
N THR A 487 18.69 31.13 12.26
CA THR A 487 18.23 32.52 12.43
C THR A 487 18.32 33.40 11.19
N LYS A 488 18.86 32.86 10.08
CA LYS A 488 19.12 33.63 8.85
C LYS A 488 18.43 32.92 7.70
N PRO A 489 18.02 33.64 6.64
CA PRO A 489 17.43 33.05 5.43
C PRO A 489 18.51 32.38 4.57
N LEU A 490 19.30 31.48 5.17
CA LEU A 490 20.42 30.80 4.51
C LEU A 490 20.17 29.30 4.48
N ILE A 491 20.36 28.71 3.30
CA ILE A 491 20.30 27.28 3.05
C ILE A 491 21.68 26.85 2.59
N ILE A 492 22.21 25.75 3.12
CA ILE A 492 23.47 25.15 2.63
C ILE A 492 23.18 23.82 1.96
N THR A 493 23.86 23.58 0.85
CA THR A 493 23.76 22.35 0.06
C THR A 493 25.14 21.75 -0.13
N GLY A 494 25.24 20.42 0.02
CA GLY A 494 26.42 19.64 -0.33
C GLY A 494 26.15 18.83 -1.59
N HIS A 495 27.14 18.74 -2.47
CA HIS A 495 26.98 18.23 -3.83
C HIS A 495 27.83 16.98 -4.12
N GLN A 496 27.48 16.29 -5.21
CA GLN A 496 28.14 15.08 -5.68
C GLN A 496 29.63 15.29 -6.02
N PHE A 497 30.02 16.46 -6.53
CA PHE A 497 31.41 16.72 -6.92
C PHE A 497 32.24 17.40 -5.82
N GLY A 498 31.78 17.35 -4.56
CA GLY A 498 32.53 17.84 -3.41
C GLY A 498 32.36 19.33 -3.12
N ASP A 499 31.45 20.00 -3.83
CA ASP A 499 31.12 21.40 -3.61
C ASP A 499 30.10 21.59 -2.49
N VAL A 500 30.25 22.72 -1.81
CA VAL A 500 29.31 23.27 -0.84
C VAL A 500 28.85 24.63 -1.33
N GLN A 501 27.54 24.85 -1.38
CA GLN A 501 26.95 26.13 -1.76
C GLN A 501 26.10 26.70 -0.62
N ILE A 502 26.22 28.00 -0.38
CA ILE A 502 25.37 28.77 0.53
C ILE A 502 24.42 29.60 -0.29
N TRP A 503 23.13 29.40 -0.09
CA TRP A 503 22.04 30.09 -0.77
C TRP A 503 21.35 31.04 0.18
N ASN A 504 20.96 32.21 -0.30
CA ASN A 504 20.03 33.07 0.39
C ASN A 504 18.61 32.79 -0.13
N SER A 505 17.72 32.35 0.77
CA SER A 505 16.35 31.97 0.42
C SER A 505 15.48 33.16 0.02
N ASP A 506 15.78 34.37 0.50
CA ASP A 506 15.01 35.56 0.16
C ASP A 506 15.41 36.10 -1.22
N THR A 507 16.71 36.10 -1.53
CA THR A 507 17.21 36.61 -2.82
C THR A 507 17.31 35.56 -3.91
N GLN A 508 17.17 34.27 -3.58
CA GLN A 508 17.35 33.13 -4.50
C GLN A 508 18.70 33.11 -5.22
N LYS A 509 19.77 33.49 -4.51
CA LYS A 509 21.12 33.56 -5.08
C LYS A 509 22.11 32.79 -4.22
N VAL A 510 23.10 32.21 -4.88
CA VAL A 510 24.30 31.69 -4.24
C VAL A 510 25.05 32.88 -3.64
N VAL A 511 25.25 32.85 -2.33
CA VAL A 511 26.02 33.83 -1.56
C VAL A 511 27.50 33.45 -1.57
N ALA A 512 27.79 32.15 -1.47
CA ALA A 512 29.14 31.64 -1.48
C ALA A 512 29.16 30.18 -1.98
N SER A 513 30.25 29.76 -2.61
CA SER A 513 30.47 28.39 -3.06
C SER A 513 31.93 28.02 -2.85
N ILE A 514 32.19 26.80 -2.40
CA ILE A 514 33.54 26.27 -2.20
C ILE A 514 33.58 24.77 -2.47
N LYS A 515 34.64 24.32 -3.13
CA LYS A 515 34.95 22.89 -3.26
C LYS A 515 35.73 22.43 -2.04
N VAL A 516 35.14 21.53 -1.24
CA VAL A 516 35.75 21.05 0.02
C VAL A 516 36.50 19.72 -0.15
N SER A 517 36.05 18.88 -1.08
CA SER A 517 36.67 17.60 -1.45
C SER A 517 36.55 17.37 -2.97
N GLU A 518 37.24 16.36 -3.48
CA GLU A 518 36.99 15.79 -4.82
C GLU A 518 35.90 14.70 -4.78
N GLU A 519 35.51 14.27 -3.58
CA GLU A 519 34.48 13.26 -3.32
C GLU A 519 33.15 13.90 -2.89
N VAL A 520 32.07 13.11 -2.96
CA VAL A 520 30.70 13.53 -2.58
C VAL A 520 30.66 14.10 -1.16
N VAL A 521 30.01 15.26 -0.98
CA VAL A 521 29.66 15.78 0.35
C VAL A 521 28.41 15.05 0.85
N SER A 522 28.58 14.13 1.80
CA SER A 522 27.51 13.24 2.24
C SER A 522 26.56 13.88 3.27
N LYS A 523 27.07 14.72 4.16
CA LYS A 523 26.27 15.46 5.14
C LYS A 523 26.90 16.83 5.41
N ILE A 524 26.05 17.81 5.68
CA ILE A 524 26.47 19.17 6.02
C ILE A 524 25.58 19.73 7.14
N LYS A 525 26.16 20.50 8.06
CA LYS A 525 25.45 21.19 9.15
C LYS A 525 25.97 22.58 9.41
N PHE A 526 25.06 23.47 9.79
CA PHE A 526 25.41 24.75 10.39
C PHE A 526 25.74 24.61 11.88
N VAL A 527 26.79 25.33 12.30
CA VAL A 527 27.12 25.62 13.69
C VAL A 527 26.98 27.12 13.90
N ALA A 528 25.72 27.57 14.00
CA ALA A 528 25.38 29.00 14.06
C ALA A 528 26.13 29.76 15.16
N ARG A 529 26.31 29.14 16.34
CA ARG A 529 27.04 29.72 17.48
C ARG A 529 28.53 29.99 17.24
N LYS A 530 29.12 29.35 16.23
CA LYS A 530 30.52 29.58 15.81
C LYS A 530 30.61 30.25 14.44
N GLN A 531 29.47 30.47 13.79
CA GLN A 531 29.40 30.85 12.37
C GLN A 531 30.21 29.88 11.49
N TRP A 532 30.15 28.58 11.80
CA TRP A 532 30.79 27.53 11.00
C TRP A 532 29.78 26.71 10.21
N LEU A 533 30.20 26.22 9.06
CA LEU A 533 29.63 25.02 8.46
C LEU A 533 30.59 23.86 8.69
N VAL A 534 30.03 22.68 8.93
CA VAL A 534 30.75 21.42 9.07
C VAL A 534 30.20 20.48 8.00
N ALA A 535 31.08 19.96 7.16
CA ALA A 535 30.76 19.02 6.10
C ALA A 535 31.55 17.73 6.29
N VAL A 536 30.99 16.59 5.90
CA VAL A 536 31.70 15.32 5.79
C VAL A 536 31.56 14.79 4.37
N SER A 537 32.65 14.25 3.82
CA SER A 537 32.71 13.66 2.47
C SER A 537 32.95 12.15 2.52
N HIS A 538 32.71 11.45 1.39
CA HIS A 538 32.87 9.98 1.30
C HIS A 538 34.30 9.49 1.54
N ASP A 539 35.31 10.34 1.37
CA ASP A 539 36.71 10.08 1.79
C ASP A 539 36.92 10.11 3.32
N CYS A 540 35.83 10.20 4.09
CA CYS A 540 35.80 10.30 5.55
C CYS A 540 36.49 11.55 6.11
N PHE A 541 36.65 12.62 5.32
CA PHE A 541 37.14 13.90 5.83
C PHE A 541 36.02 14.75 6.40
N VAL A 542 36.28 15.33 7.57
CA VAL A 542 35.48 16.40 8.14
C VAL A 542 36.12 17.72 7.75
N HIS A 543 35.32 18.62 7.20
CA HIS A 543 35.73 19.93 6.77
C HIS A 543 34.96 21.01 7.53
N VAL A 544 35.67 22.02 8.03
CA VAL A 544 35.06 23.08 8.83
C VAL A 544 35.46 24.43 8.25
N TYR A 545 34.46 25.25 7.94
CA TYR A 545 34.67 26.57 7.36
C TYR A 545 33.86 27.62 8.12
N LYS A 546 34.41 28.82 8.30
CA LYS A 546 33.63 29.99 8.71
C LYS A 546 32.91 30.57 7.50
N TYR A 547 31.66 31.00 7.66
CA TYR A 547 30.85 31.60 6.60
C TYR A 547 30.55 33.09 6.84
N GLU A 548 31.58 33.92 7.04
CA GLU A 548 31.40 35.37 7.21
C GLU A 548 31.28 36.10 5.86
N LYS A 549 32.27 36.92 5.48
CA LYS A 549 32.33 37.57 4.15
C LYS A 549 32.84 36.63 3.06
N GLU A 550 33.78 35.75 3.43
CA GLU A 550 34.42 34.76 2.58
C GLU A 550 34.47 33.43 3.35
N LEU A 551 34.50 32.32 2.62
CA LEU A 551 34.61 30.99 3.21
C LEU A 551 36.05 30.71 3.64
N GLU A 552 36.32 30.84 4.94
CA GLU A 552 37.64 30.60 5.53
C GLU A 552 37.73 29.19 6.13
N LYS A 553 38.72 28.39 5.68
CA LYS A 553 38.96 27.05 6.20
C LYS A 553 39.47 27.14 7.64
N VAL A 554 38.75 26.51 8.58
CA VAL A 554 39.14 26.40 9.99
C VAL A 554 40.00 25.16 10.20
N THR A 555 39.51 24.00 9.76
CA THR A 555 40.23 22.75 9.85
C THR A 555 39.72 21.75 8.81
N SER A 556 40.52 20.73 8.54
CA SER A 556 40.07 19.52 7.88
C SER A 556 40.90 18.35 8.37
N PHE A 557 40.24 17.26 8.73
CA PHE A 557 40.88 16.08 9.28
C PHE A 557 40.11 14.83 8.87
N LYS A 558 40.82 13.70 8.78
CA LYS A 558 40.24 12.41 8.42
C LYS A 558 39.66 11.74 9.67
N ALA A 559 38.38 11.40 9.66
CA ALA A 559 37.69 10.77 10.79
C ALA A 559 37.98 9.26 10.90
N GLN A 560 38.21 8.59 9.77
CA GLN A 560 38.47 7.15 9.67
C GLN A 560 39.48 6.88 8.55
N ASP A 561 40.43 5.97 8.77
CA ASP A 561 41.37 5.54 7.72
C ASP A 561 40.89 4.27 7.01
N ARG A 562 39.66 4.32 6.47
CA ARG A 562 39.07 3.26 5.65
C ARG A 562 38.29 3.89 4.50
N ASP A 563 38.30 3.23 3.34
CA ASP A 563 37.45 3.60 2.22
C ASP A 563 36.03 3.10 2.50
N VAL A 564 35.14 4.01 2.90
CA VAL A 564 33.74 3.70 3.22
C VAL A 564 32.83 4.49 2.27
N SER A 565 31.76 3.87 1.79
CA SER A 565 30.85 4.44 0.80
C SER A 565 29.74 5.35 1.38
N SER A 566 29.70 5.55 2.69
CA SER A 566 28.69 6.35 3.39
C SER A 566 29.28 6.96 4.66
N CYS A 567 28.96 8.23 4.91
CA CYS A 567 29.33 8.95 6.13
C CYS A 567 28.20 9.89 6.55
N SER A 568 27.90 9.93 7.85
CA SER A 568 26.94 10.85 8.44
C SER A 568 27.61 11.76 9.47
N LEU A 569 26.98 12.91 9.76
CA LEU A 569 27.42 13.81 10.82
C LEU A 569 26.25 14.49 11.50
N ASP A 570 26.41 14.79 12.78
CA ASP A 570 25.52 15.72 13.48
C ASP A 570 26.27 16.56 14.51
N VAL A 571 25.72 17.74 14.81
CA VAL A 571 26.38 18.72 15.69
C VAL A 571 25.58 18.86 16.96
N HIS A 572 26.27 18.76 18.10
CA HIS A 572 25.62 18.92 19.39
C HIS A 572 25.02 20.33 19.52
N PRO A 573 23.79 20.49 20.06
CA PRO A 573 23.12 21.78 20.11
C PRO A 573 23.84 22.82 20.99
N THR A 574 24.40 22.40 22.14
CA THR A 574 25.05 23.31 23.11
C THR A 574 26.56 23.06 23.31
N GLN A 575 26.96 21.83 23.64
CA GLN A 575 28.35 21.40 23.88
C GLN A 575 29.24 21.46 22.64
N PRO A 576 30.58 21.52 22.77
CA PRO A 576 31.51 21.67 21.65
C PRO A 576 31.77 20.37 20.87
N TYR A 577 30.71 19.62 20.58
CA TYR A 577 30.80 18.27 20.03
C TYR A 577 30.24 18.12 18.62
N VAL A 578 30.97 17.35 17.80
CA VAL A 578 30.50 16.81 16.51
C VAL A 578 30.51 15.30 16.61
N LEU A 579 29.40 14.67 16.23
CA LEU A 579 29.36 13.24 15.95
C LEU A 579 29.63 13.01 14.47
N THR A 580 30.45 12.01 14.19
CA THR A 580 30.65 11.51 12.83
C THR A 580 30.43 10.02 12.82
N GLU A 581 29.97 9.51 11.70
CA GLU A 581 29.90 8.10 11.44
C GLU A 581 30.65 7.76 10.16
N CYS A 582 31.42 6.68 10.23
CA CYS A 582 32.14 6.12 9.10
C CYS A 582 32.04 4.58 9.16
N GLY A 583 31.03 4.03 8.51
CA GLY A 583 30.78 2.59 8.44
C GLY A 583 29.92 2.11 9.60
N THR A 584 30.53 1.39 10.55
CA THR A 584 29.85 0.90 11.77
C THR A 584 30.27 1.65 13.03
N GLU A 585 31.30 2.48 12.93
CA GLU A 585 31.86 3.25 14.05
C GLU A 585 31.28 4.65 14.09
N ILE A 586 30.91 5.09 15.29
CA ILE A 586 30.50 6.46 15.58
C ILE A 586 31.58 7.10 16.44
N LYS A 587 32.02 8.31 16.10
CA LYS A 587 33.05 9.05 16.85
C LYS A 587 32.53 10.39 17.32
N LEU A 588 32.91 10.76 18.53
CA LEU A 588 32.61 12.04 19.16
C LEU A 588 33.87 12.90 19.19
N TRP A 589 33.81 14.07 18.56
CA TRP A 589 34.92 15.00 18.44
C TRP A 589 34.66 16.26 19.26
N ASP A 590 35.67 16.71 20.01
CA ASP A 590 35.62 17.95 20.78
C ASP A 590 36.49 19.03 20.12
N TRP A 591 35.86 20.08 19.58
CA TRP A 591 36.60 21.15 18.90
C TRP A 591 37.31 22.11 19.85
N GLU A 592 36.93 22.16 21.13
CA GLU A 592 37.66 22.94 22.15
C GLU A 592 38.92 22.21 22.61
N ARG A 593 38.94 20.88 22.48
CA ARG A 593 40.12 20.03 22.68
C ARG A 593 40.91 19.78 21.39
N GLY A 594 40.86 20.71 20.45
CA GLY A 594 41.63 20.63 19.20
C GLY A 594 41.18 19.52 18.26
N TRP A 595 39.88 19.25 18.20
CA TRP A 595 39.29 18.17 17.39
C TRP A 595 39.80 16.79 17.78
N SER A 596 40.02 16.55 19.07
CA SER A 596 40.35 15.22 19.58
C SER A 596 39.10 14.32 19.57
N CYS A 597 39.25 13.07 19.13
CA CYS A 597 38.23 12.04 19.36
C CYS A 597 38.20 11.72 20.86
N ILE A 598 37.07 12.00 21.51
CA ILE A 598 36.90 11.79 22.95
C ILE A 598 36.17 10.49 23.28
N GLN A 599 35.39 9.95 22.34
CA GLN A 599 34.75 8.64 22.49
C GLN A 599 34.43 8.00 21.13
N THR A 600 34.50 6.68 21.09
CA THR A 600 34.05 5.84 19.97
C THR A 600 32.92 4.93 20.45
N PHE A 601 31.86 4.80 19.65
CA PHE A 601 30.73 3.91 19.89
C PHE A 601 30.67 2.88 18.77
N GLU A 602 30.60 1.60 19.12
CA GLU A 602 30.68 0.49 18.17
C GLU A 602 29.81 -0.68 18.66
N GLU A 603 28.56 -0.74 18.18
CA GLU A 603 27.66 -1.89 18.41
C GLU A 603 26.79 -2.24 17.20
N HIS A 604 26.75 -1.40 16.16
CA HIS A 604 26.01 -1.72 14.93
C HIS A 604 26.74 -2.79 14.14
N SER A 605 26.00 -3.75 13.57
CA SER A 605 26.58 -4.84 12.78
C SER A 605 26.64 -4.53 11.27
N ASN A 606 26.18 -3.35 10.86
CA ASN A 606 26.15 -2.91 9.46
C ASN A 606 26.17 -1.38 9.38
N LEU A 607 26.31 -0.86 8.15
CA LEU A 607 26.42 0.57 7.85
C LEU A 607 25.33 1.40 8.53
N ILE A 608 25.72 2.55 9.04
CA ILE A 608 24.81 3.53 9.64
C ILE A 608 24.51 4.60 8.57
N ASN A 609 23.24 4.98 8.43
CA ASN A 609 22.84 6.00 7.45
C ASN A 609 22.71 7.39 8.08
N GLU A 610 22.21 7.45 9.32
CA GLU A 610 21.89 8.74 9.95
C GLU A 610 22.18 8.75 11.44
N LEU A 611 22.78 9.86 11.88
CA LEU A 611 22.98 10.23 13.29
C LEU A 611 22.12 11.44 13.62
N LYS A 612 21.56 11.47 14.84
CA LYS A 612 20.85 12.65 15.31
C LYS A 612 20.94 12.81 16.82
N PHE A 613 21.38 13.96 17.30
CA PHE A 613 21.29 14.34 18.70
C PHE A 613 19.83 14.50 19.12
N ASN A 614 19.53 14.09 20.35
CA ASN A 614 18.24 14.38 20.94
C ASN A 614 18.20 15.89 21.29
N PRO A 615 17.25 16.67 20.74
CA PRO A 615 17.21 18.12 20.97
C PRO A 615 16.89 18.48 22.43
N GLU A 616 16.34 17.55 23.21
CA GLU A 616 15.82 17.77 24.56
C GLU A 616 16.66 17.10 25.65
N ASP A 617 17.29 15.97 25.34
CA ASP A 617 18.31 15.34 26.19
C ASP A 617 19.68 15.54 25.55
N THR A 618 20.42 16.55 26.03
CA THR A 618 21.77 16.88 25.54
C THR A 618 22.79 15.78 25.79
N ASN A 619 22.44 14.70 26.50
CA ASN A 619 23.34 13.58 26.71
C ASN A 619 23.00 12.35 25.85
N SER A 620 22.02 12.43 24.95
CA SER A 620 21.67 11.32 24.06
C SER A 620 21.62 11.67 22.59
N PHE A 621 21.79 10.64 21.78
CA PHE A 621 21.64 10.68 20.34
C PHE A 621 21.12 9.32 19.86
N ALA A 622 20.62 9.26 18.63
CA ALA A 622 20.21 8.02 17.98
C ALA A 622 21.05 7.77 16.72
N SER A 623 21.07 6.51 16.27
CA SER A 623 21.65 6.09 14.99
C SER A 623 20.74 5.09 14.27
N ALA A 624 20.51 5.30 12.96
CA ALA A 624 19.73 4.43 12.08
C ALA A 624 20.66 3.60 11.18
N SER A 625 20.47 2.28 11.11
CA SER A 625 21.41 1.37 10.43
C SER A 625 20.75 0.37 9.47
N TRP A 626 21.56 -0.13 8.53
CA TRP A 626 21.28 -1.27 7.65
C TRP A 626 21.15 -2.60 8.40
N ASP A 627 21.53 -2.64 9.68
CA ASP A 627 21.26 -3.78 10.55
C ASP A 627 19.79 -3.88 10.99
N ARG A 628 18.92 -3.01 10.44
CA ARG A 628 17.47 -2.95 10.64
C ARG A 628 17.07 -2.39 12.01
N THR A 629 18.00 -1.78 12.73
CA THR A 629 17.77 -1.22 14.06
C THR A 629 18.01 0.29 14.12
N VAL A 630 17.35 0.91 15.10
CA VAL A 630 17.73 2.23 15.61
C VAL A 630 18.32 2.05 17.01
N LYS A 631 19.53 2.54 17.25
CA LYS A 631 20.15 2.52 18.59
C LYS A 631 20.10 3.90 19.22
N VAL A 632 19.78 3.95 20.51
CA VAL A 632 19.82 5.19 21.31
C VAL A 632 21.00 5.11 22.27
N TRP A 633 21.81 6.17 22.31
CA TRP A 633 23.11 6.20 22.98
C TRP A 633 23.15 7.24 24.10
N SER A 634 24.16 7.13 24.95
CA SER A 634 24.52 8.14 25.95
C SER A 634 25.93 8.64 25.67
N LEU A 635 26.22 9.92 25.80
CA LEU A 635 27.61 10.39 25.67
C LEU A 635 28.50 9.88 26.80
N ASP A 636 27.91 9.53 27.95
CA ASP A 636 28.63 8.96 29.10
C ASP A 636 29.04 7.49 28.94
N SER A 637 28.57 6.78 27.91
CA SER A 637 28.78 5.34 27.76
C SER A 637 29.09 4.96 26.32
N PRO A 638 30.13 4.15 26.05
CA PRO A 638 30.41 3.65 24.70
C PRO A 638 29.37 2.63 24.20
N LYS A 639 28.51 2.12 25.09
CA LYS A 639 27.40 1.21 24.76
C LYS A 639 26.08 1.96 24.62
N SER A 640 25.22 1.48 23.72
CA SER A 640 23.86 2.00 23.55
C SER A 640 23.04 1.82 24.83
N LYS A 641 22.18 2.80 25.13
CA LYS A 641 21.20 2.73 26.23
C LYS A 641 20.21 1.61 25.96
N TYR A 642 19.76 1.48 24.71
CA TYR A 642 18.86 0.43 24.23
C TYR A 642 18.80 0.44 22.69
N THR A 643 18.24 -0.64 22.14
CA THR A 643 18.02 -0.82 20.69
C THR A 643 16.53 -0.92 20.41
N LEU A 644 16.07 -0.21 19.39
CA LEU A 644 14.71 -0.27 18.85
C LEU A 644 14.71 -1.22 17.64
N CYS A 645 14.03 -2.36 17.80
CA CYS A 645 13.95 -3.43 16.80
C CYS A 645 12.51 -3.59 16.31
N GLY A 646 12.31 -3.74 15.00
CA GLY A 646 10.97 -3.98 14.44
C GLY A 646 10.84 -3.67 12.94
N HIS A 647 11.81 -3.00 12.33
CA HIS A 647 11.88 -2.92 10.87
C HIS A 647 12.34 -4.26 10.27
N SER A 648 11.77 -4.65 9.13
CA SER A 648 12.14 -5.90 8.43
C SER A 648 13.29 -5.72 7.44
N ASP A 649 13.68 -4.48 7.17
CA ASP A 649 14.78 -4.09 6.28
C ASP A 649 15.49 -2.82 6.81
N SER A 650 16.52 -2.37 6.09
CA SER A 650 17.48 -1.32 6.43
C SER A 650 16.80 0.01 6.80
N VAL A 651 17.20 0.61 7.92
CA VAL A 651 16.68 1.92 8.36
C VAL A 651 17.52 3.03 7.73
N HIS A 652 16.85 3.95 7.03
CA HIS A 652 17.50 5.04 6.29
C HIS A 652 17.64 6.32 7.09
N CYS A 653 16.66 6.64 7.92
CA CYS A 653 16.56 7.96 8.54
C CYS A 653 15.78 7.92 9.85
N GLN A 654 15.93 8.97 10.65
CA GLN A 654 15.20 9.13 11.91
C GLN A 654 15.08 10.58 12.38
N ASP A 655 14.04 10.86 13.17
CA ASP A 655 13.84 12.17 13.82
C ASP A 655 13.20 12.05 15.21
N PHE A 656 13.50 13.01 16.09
CA PHE A 656 12.90 13.13 17.42
C PHE A 656 11.70 14.08 17.38
N PHE A 657 10.66 13.78 18.15
CA PHE A 657 9.54 14.68 18.35
C PHE A 657 8.90 14.49 19.72
N LYS A 658 8.01 15.42 20.08
CA LYS A 658 7.20 15.34 21.29
C LYS A 658 5.71 15.23 20.96
N ARG A 659 5.02 14.46 21.79
CA ARG A 659 3.56 14.39 21.85
C ARG A 659 3.16 14.40 23.31
N ASP A 660 2.31 15.36 23.70
CA ASP A 660 1.80 15.50 25.07
C ASP A 660 2.91 15.58 26.14
N GLY A 661 4.05 16.19 25.79
CA GLY A 661 5.24 16.31 26.65
C GLY A 661 6.16 15.08 26.67
N GLN A 662 5.73 13.95 26.11
CA GLN A 662 6.48 12.71 26.03
C GLN A 662 7.37 12.67 24.76
N GLN A 663 8.57 12.09 24.86
CA GLN A 663 9.51 11.98 23.73
C GLN A 663 9.26 10.73 22.89
N TYR A 664 9.26 10.92 21.58
CA TYR A 664 9.11 9.88 20.56
C TYR A 664 10.20 10.00 19.51
N LEU A 665 10.39 8.93 18.75
CA LEU A 665 11.24 8.90 17.56
C LEU A 665 10.43 8.38 16.38
N ILE A 666 10.59 8.98 15.20
CA ILE A 666 10.11 8.43 13.92
C ILE A 666 11.31 7.90 13.14
N SER A 667 11.21 6.71 12.55
CA SER A 667 12.24 6.14 11.67
C SER A 667 11.65 5.73 10.33
N GLY A 668 12.39 5.92 9.23
CA GLY A 668 12.00 5.48 7.88
C GLY A 668 12.90 4.36 7.37
N SER A 669 12.32 3.35 6.72
CA SER A 669 13.03 2.14 6.29
C SER A 669 12.73 1.73 4.85
N ARG A 670 13.66 0.93 4.31
CA ARG A 670 13.52 0.19 3.05
C ARG A 670 12.36 -0.81 3.05
N ASP A 671 11.86 -1.20 4.23
CA ASP A 671 10.67 -2.06 4.35
C ASP A 671 9.35 -1.37 3.98
N LYS A 672 9.43 -0.14 3.45
CA LYS A 672 8.31 0.70 3.02
C LYS A 672 7.45 1.20 4.18
N THR A 673 7.99 1.20 5.39
CA THR A 673 7.31 1.75 6.56
C THR A 673 8.09 2.89 7.20
N ALA A 674 7.36 3.82 7.82
CA ALA A 674 7.91 4.66 8.86
C ALA A 674 7.33 4.22 10.21
N LYS A 675 8.16 4.00 11.22
CA LYS A 675 7.72 3.55 12.54
C LYS A 675 7.85 4.65 13.57
N ILE A 676 6.85 4.73 14.46
CA ILE A 676 6.85 5.63 15.60
C ILE A 676 7.22 4.83 16.85
N TRP A 677 8.23 5.29 17.56
CA TRP A 677 8.79 4.66 18.73
C TRP A 677 8.55 5.51 19.97
N ASP A 678 7.98 4.91 21.00
CA ASP A 678 7.92 5.51 22.32
C ASP A 678 9.26 5.26 23.02
N LEU A 679 10.00 6.33 23.35
CA LEU A 679 11.33 6.21 23.93
C LEU A 679 11.32 5.77 25.40
N GLN A 680 10.20 5.95 26.11
CA GLN A 680 10.05 5.49 27.48
C GLN A 680 9.69 4.00 27.52
N LYS A 681 8.75 3.58 26.67
CA LYS A 681 8.34 2.17 26.56
C LYS A 681 9.32 1.32 25.75
N LYS A 682 10.12 1.97 24.88
CA LYS A 682 11.13 1.35 23.99
C LYS A 682 10.51 0.40 22.96
N GLU A 683 9.32 0.73 22.49
CA GLU A 683 8.55 -0.10 21.56
C GLU A 683 7.99 0.72 20.40
N CYS A 684 7.67 0.04 19.30
CA CYS A 684 6.96 0.63 18.18
C CYS A 684 5.48 0.76 18.53
N VAL A 685 4.97 1.98 18.60
CA VAL A 685 3.56 2.27 18.94
C VAL A 685 2.68 2.48 17.71
N HIS A 686 3.29 2.74 16.55
CA HIS A 686 2.55 2.97 15.31
C HIS A 686 3.42 2.69 14.08
N THR A 687 2.80 2.21 12.99
CA THR A 687 3.47 1.97 11.71
C THR A 687 2.73 2.71 10.60
N LEU A 688 3.46 3.54 9.85
CA LEU A 688 2.99 4.34 8.72
C LEU A 688 3.42 3.66 7.43
N GLU A 689 2.48 3.07 6.71
CA GLU A 689 2.77 2.28 5.50
C GLU A 689 2.85 3.13 4.23
N HIS A 690 3.77 2.77 3.34
CA HIS A 690 4.03 3.45 2.07
C HIS A 690 4.18 2.42 0.93
N GLU A 691 4.00 2.87 -0.32
CA GLU A 691 4.16 2.01 -1.51
C GLU A 691 5.63 1.68 -1.83
N CYS A 692 6.53 2.53 -1.35
CA CYS A 692 7.97 2.52 -1.63
C CYS A 692 8.77 2.83 -0.37
N ASP A 693 10.08 2.56 -0.43
CA ASP A 693 11.06 2.78 0.62
C ASP A 693 10.93 4.18 1.21
N VAL A 694 10.82 4.28 2.53
CA VAL A 694 10.81 5.58 3.22
C VAL A 694 12.25 6.04 3.38
N TYR A 695 12.62 7.05 2.59
CA TYR A 695 14.00 7.51 2.47
C TYR A 695 14.33 8.64 3.44
N SER A 696 13.35 9.47 3.79
CA SER A 696 13.54 10.58 4.72
C SER A 696 12.29 10.80 5.58
N VAL A 697 12.50 11.13 6.85
CA VAL A 697 11.46 11.50 7.82
C VAL A 697 11.81 12.82 8.47
N PHE A 698 10.80 13.60 8.82
CA PHE A 698 10.99 14.91 9.44
C PHE A 698 9.86 15.22 10.41
N ALA A 699 10.21 15.61 11.63
CA ALA A 699 9.25 16.13 12.59
C ALA A 699 9.27 17.66 12.58
N HIS A 700 8.12 18.28 12.33
CA HIS A 700 8.07 19.74 12.31
C HIS A 700 8.24 20.30 13.74
N PRO A 701 9.17 21.24 13.98
CA PRO A 701 9.51 21.68 15.34
C PRO A 701 8.38 22.46 16.04
N SER A 702 7.51 23.12 15.26
CA SER A 702 6.43 23.97 15.79
C SER A 702 5.01 23.55 15.40
N LEU A 703 4.85 22.65 14.42
CA LEU A 703 3.55 22.22 13.93
C LEU A 703 3.33 20.77 14.35
N PRO A 704 2.09 20.36 14.68
CA PRO A 704 1.80 18.99 15.09
C PRO A 704 1.72 18.05 13.87
N VAL A 705 2.81 17.98 13.10
CA VAL A 705 2.91 17.18 11.87
C VAL A 705 4.24 16.46 11.75
N LEU A 706 4.17 15.26 11.19
CA LEU A 706 5.32 14.45 10.76
C LEU A 706 5.28 14.36 9.23
N ILE A 707 6.44 14.39 8.60
CA ILE A 707 6.57 14.35 7.14
C ILE A 707 7.42 13.16 6.77
N THR A 708 6.97 12.40 5.79
CA THR A 708 7.72 11.27 5.23
C THR A 708 7.90 11.46 3.73
N ALA A 709 9.10 11.15 3.23
CA ALA A 709 9.40 11.05 1.80
C ALA A 709 9.73 9.61 1.43
N THR A 710 9.24 9.19 0.29
CA THR A 710 9.57 7.91 -0.33
C THR A 710 10.58 8.07 -1.46
N SER A 711 11.24 6.96 -1.82
CA SER A 711 12.23 6.91 -2.90
C SER A 711 11.70 7.34 -4.27
N ASN A 712 10.39 7.23 -4.51
CA ASN A 712 9.72 7.68 -5.74
C ASN A 712 9.27 9.17 -5.70
N GLY A 713 9.65 9.93 -4.67
CA GLY A 713 9.37 11.36 -4.57
C GLY A 713 7.99 11.73 -4.01
N ALA A 714 7.22 10.76 -3.49
CA ALA A 714 5.97 11.07 -2.80
C ALA A 714 6.26 11.62 -1.39
N VAL A 715 5.60 12.73 -1.03
CA VAL A 715 5.69 13.34 0.30
C VAL A 715 4.33 13.22 0.99
N ARG A 716 4.32 12.63 2.17
CA ARG A 716 3.13 12.47 3.00
C ARG A 716 3.28 13.29 4.28
N VAL A 717 2.23 14.02 4.63
CA VAL A 717 2.16 14.79 5.87
C VAL A 717 1.15 14.10 6.78
N TRP A 718 1.63 13.68 7.93
CA TRP A 718 0.90 12.98 8.97
C TRP A 718 0.69 13.91 10.15
N SER A 719 -0.36 13.68 10.93
CA SER A 719 -0.50 14.30 12.24
C SER A 719 0.52 13.72 13.21
N SER A 720 1.23 14.55 13.99
CA SER A 720 2.10 14.04 15.05
C SER A 720 1.32 13.62 16.31
N THR A 721 0.03 13.96 16.39
CA THR A 721 -0.83 13.67 17.55
C THR A 721 -1.64 12.39 17.40
N ASP A 722 -2.10 12.02 16.20
CA ASP A 722 -2.90 10.80 15.99
C ASP A 722 -2.34 9.90 14.87
N PHE A 723 -1.24 10.32 14.25
CA PHE A 723 -0.55 9.59 13.17
C PHE A 723 -1.41 9.35 11.93
N THR A 724 -2.54 10.05 11.78
CA THR A 724 -3.36 9.99 10.58
C THR A 724 -2.73 10.78 9.44
N LEU A 725 -2.95 10.30 8.21
CA LEU A 725 -2.49 10.99 7.02
C LEU A 725 -3.34 12.25 6.77
N LYS A 726 -2.75 13.44 6.93
CA LYS A 726 -3.44 14.71 6.68
C LYS A 726 -3.48 15.04 5.19
N THR A 727 -2.35 14.92 4.51
CA THR A 727 -2.27 15.22 3.08
C THR A 727 -1.16 14.46 2.38
N LYS A 728 -1.34 14.25 1.08
CA LYS A 728 -0.31 13.77 0.16
C LYS A 728 0.07 14.95 -0.71
N LEU A 729 1.31 15.44 -0.58
CA LEU A 729 1.83 16.45 -1.49
C LEU A 729 2.22 15.73 -2.79
N GLY A 730 1.71 16.25 -3.91
CA GLY A 730 1.80 15.60 -5.22
C GLY A 730 3.23 15.25 -5.63
N VAL A 731 3.34 14.17 -6.41
CA VAL A 731 4.58 13.59 -6.94
C VAL A 731 5.46 14.68 -7.55
N MET A 732 6.57 15.00 -6.89
CA MET A 732 7.59 15.84 -7.50
C MET A 732 8.45 14.95 -8.39
N LEU A 733 7.99 14.81 -9.65
CA LEU A 733 8.65 14.17 -10.80
C LEU A 733 9.88 13.30 -10.47
N GLY A 734 9.67 12.01 -10.18
CA GLY A 734 10.61 10.90 -10.44
C GLY A 734 12.04 10.98 -9.88
N VAL A 735 12.33 11.96 -9.01
CA VAL A 735 13.69 12.28 -8.55
C VAL A 735 13.70 12.13 -7.03
N GLY A 736 14.51 11.18 -6.53
CA GLY A 736 14.54 10.85 -5.10
C GLY A 736 14.86 12.06 -4.21
N ILE A 737 14.08 12.22 -3.14
CA ILE A 737 14.26 13.30 -2.16
C ILE A 737 15.53 13.04 -1.34
N ARG A 738 16.38 14.05 -1.17
CA ARG A 738 17.68 13.94 -0.51
C ARG A 738 17.73 14.54 0.89
N GLY A 739 16.77 15.40 1.23
CA GLY A 739 16.65 15.93 2.58
C GLY A 739 15.42 16.81 2.79
N PHE A 740 15.00 16.88 4.04
CA PHE A 740 13.98 17.80 4.55
C PHE A 740 14.60 18.72 5.60
N THR A 741 14.17 19.98 5.62
CA THR A 741 14.51 20.90 6.71
C THR A 741 13.48 22.03 6.83
N CYS A 742 13.32 22.59 8.03
CA CYS A 742 12.39 23.67 8.29
C CYS A 742 13.11 25.02 8.27
N LEU A 743 12.54 26.00 7.57
CA LEU A 743 12.96 27.39 7.72
C LEU A 743 12.55 27.86 9.12
N THR A 744 13.54 28.20 9.93
CA THR A 744 13.37 28.35 11.38
C THR A 744 12.40 29.47 11.72
N GLY A 745 11.44 29.20 12.61
CA GLY A 745 10.38 30.14 12.98
C GLY A 745 9.26 30.32 11.94
N SER A 746 9.16 29.42 10.96
CA SER A 746 8.11 29.48 9.94
C SER A 746 7.38 28.15 9.78
N GLU A 747 6.20 28.20 9.16
CA GLU A 747 5.44 27.04 8.69
C GLU A 747 6.00 26.47 7.37
N ARG A 748 7.21 26.88 6.96
CA ARG A 748 7.79 26.54 5.66
C ARG A 748 8.84 25.44 5.78
N VAL A 749 8.67 24.39 4.97
CA VAL A 749 9.59 23.26 4.84
C VAL A 749 10.32 23.35 3.51
N ALA A 750 11.65 23.30 3.55
CA ALA A 750 12.50 23.15 2.39
C ALA A 750 12.75 21.66 2.10
N VAL A 751 12.64 21.28 0.83
CA VAL A 751 12.79 19.91 0.33
C VAL A 751 13.87 19.93 -0.75
N ALA A 752 14.95 19.18 -0.55
CA ALA A 752 16.00 19.02 -1.55
C ALA A 752 15.73 17.79 -2.44
N GLN A 753 15.87 18.01 -3.74
CA GLN A 753 15.91 17.04 -4.83
C GLN A 753 17.28 17.14 -5.52
N PHE A 754 17.57 16.24 -6.46
CA PHE A 754 18.88 16.17 -7.12
C PHE A 754 19.37 17.51 -7.69
N TYR A 755 18.50 18.33 -8.27
CA TYR A 755 18.90 19.60 -8.86
C TYR A 755 18.09 20.79 -8.36
N THR A 756 17.19 20.58 -7.39
CA THR A 756 16.29 21.65 -6.93
C THR A 756 16.11 21.63 -5.42
N VAL A 757 16.01 22.81 -4.81
CA VAL A 757 15.48 22.97 -3.46
C VAL A 757 14.16 23.71 -3.57
N SER A 758 13.09 23.04 -3.13
CA SER A 758 11.74 23.60 -3.11
C SER A 758 11.36 24.02 -1.70
N VAL A 759 10.88 25.24 -1.50
CA VAL A 759 10.32 25.69 -0.21
C VAL A 759 8.80 25.63 -0.27
N MET A 760 8.16 24.92 0.65
CA MET A 760 6.70 24.74 0.70
C MET A 760 6.17 25.27 2.02
N LYS A 761 4.97 25.85 2.04
CA LYS A 761 4.30 26.26 3.29
C LYS A 761 3.28 25.21 3.70
N ILE A 762 3.30 24.78 4.96
CA ILE A 762 2.29 23.90 5.57
C ILE A 762 1.27 24.81 6.27
N GLY A 763 0.13 25.09 5.65
CA GLY A 763 -0.90 25.96 6.25
C GLY A 763 -2.26 25.29 6.34
N ASP A 764 -2.92 25.46 7.49
CA ASP A 764 -4.36 25.24 7.65
C ASP A 764 -5.11 26.44 7.03
N GLN A 765 -6.11 26.20 6.20
CA GLN A 765 -7.06 27.25 5.81
C GLN A 765 -8.44 26.93 6.36
N GLU A 766 -8.71 27.41 7.58
CA GLU A 766 -10.07 27.66 8.06
C GLU A 766 -10.43 29.14 7.89
N GLY A 767 -11.58 29.38 7.24
CA GLY A 767 -12.51 30.50 7.46
C GLY A 767 -12.00 31.95 7.42
N GLN A 768 -12.27 32.65 6.31
CA GLN A 768 -12.77 34.03 6.39
C GLN A 768 -14.15 34.11 5.74
N GLY A 769 -15.15 34.44 6.55
CA GLY A 769 -16.47 34.81 6.09
C GLY A 769 -16.50 36.21 5.48
N GLY A 770 -17.45 36.40 4.58
CA GLY A 770 -17.87 37.68 4.01
C GLY A 770 -18.92 37.36 2.94
N SER A 771 -20.21 37.48 3.22
CA SER A 771 -21.00 38.70 3.06
C SER A 771 -20.89 39.29 1.65
N GLU A 772 -22.05 39.37 1.00
CA GLU A 772 -22.37 39.98 -0.30
C GLU A 772 -21.60 41.26 -0.63
N GLY A 773 -21.34 41.49 -1.93
CA GLY A 773 -21.09 42.84 -2.43
C GLY A 773 -20.25 42.98 -3.71
N SER A 774 -20.95 42.99 -4.86
CA SER A 774 -20.72 43.85 -6.03
C SER A 774 -19.35 43.91 -6.75
N SER A 775 -19.38 43.49 -8.02
CA SER A 775 -18.87 44.17 -9.23
C SER A 775 -17.62 45.07 -9.14
N ASN A 776 -16.59 44.75 -9.92
CA ASN A 776 -16.23 45.56 -11.10
C ASN A 776 -15.09 44.95 -11.94
N GLU A 777 -15.22 45.17 -13.24
CA GLU A 777 -14.28 44.91 -14.33
C GLU A 777 -13.04 45.82 -14.30
N ASN A 778 -12.09 45.48 -15.19
CA ASN A 778 -10.87 46.17 -15.65
C ASN A 778 -9.57 45.77 -14.92
N SER A 779 -8.44 45.44 -15.56
CA SER A 779 -8.02 45.35 -16.97
C SER A 779 -6.49 45.09 -16.99
N ILE A 780 -5.96 44.31 -17.95
CA ILE A 780 -4.60 44.43 -18.58
C ILE A 780 -3.39 44.01 -17.70
N ALA A 781 -2.32 43.31 -18.12
CA ALA A 781 -1.68 43.03 -19.41
C ALA A 781 -0.95 41.67 -19.42
N ALA A 782 -0.71 41.17 -20.63
CA ALA A 782 0.27 40.16 -20.97
C ALA A 782 1.71 40.54 -20.59
N ILE A 783 2.49 39.56 -20.15
CA ILE A 783 3.94 39.48 -20.41
C ILE A 783 4.20 38.07 -20.97
N GLU A 784 4.46 38.01 -22.28
CA GLU A 784 5.18 36.90 -22.89
C GLU A 784 6.61 36.89 -22.32
N MET A 785 7.06 35.75 -21.80
CA MET A 785 8.49 35.40 -21.82
C MET A 785 8.66 34.13 -22.65
N THR A 786 9.30 34.34 -23.78
CA THR A 786 9.83 33.38 -24.73
C THR A 786 10.68 32.31 -24.03
N ALA A 787 10.22 31.06 -24.05
CA ALA A 787 11.10 29.91 -23.81
C ALA A 787 11.94 29.68 -25.08
N SER A 788 13.23 30.01 -25.02
CA SER A 788 14.19 29.71 -26.07
C SER A 788 14.31 28.19 -26.26
N LYS A 789 14.18 27.75 -27.52
CA LYS A 789 14.56 26.41 -27.98
C LYS A 789 16.04 26.14 -27.68
N SER A 790 16.37 25.36 -26.64
CA SER A 790 17.71 24.75 -26.53
C SER A 790 17.85 23.53 -25.61
N THR A 791 16.79 22.90 -25.12
CA THR A 791 16.90 21.76 -24.15
C THR A 791 16.44 20.41 -24.68
N GLN A 792 16.70 20.10 -25.96
CA GLN A 792 16.45 18.77 -26.53
C GLN A 792 17.67 18.11 -27.22
N SER A 793 18.92 18.51 -26.95
CA SER A 793 20.09 17.89 -27.62
C SER A 793 21.31 17.51 -26.76
N MET A 794 21.19 17.27 -25.45
CA MET A 794 22.35 16.86 -24.63
C MET A 794 22.10 15.71 -23.64
N LEU A 795 21.19 14.79 -23.95
CA LEU A 795 21.06 13.51 -23.21
C LEU A 795 21.37 12.27 -24.08
N ALA A 796 21.99 12.47 -25.25
CA ALA A 796 22.34 11.39 -26.19
C ALA A 796 23.85 11.25 -26.45
N ARG A 797 24.73 11.69 -25.54
CA ARG A 797 26.18 11.42 -25.63
C ARG A 797 26.80 11.19 -24.25
N GLN A 798 26.52 10.03 -23.67
CA GLN A 798 27.43 9.22 -22.85
C GLN A 798 26.65 7.99 -22.36
N LEU A 799 26.38 7.08 -23.31
CA LEU A 799 26.31 5.63 -23.09
C LEU A 799 27.21 5.01 -24.14
#